data_AF-A0A1F3SY47-F1
#
_entry.id   AF-A0A1F3SY47-F1
#
_cell.length_a   1.000
_cell.length_b   1.000
_cell.length_c   1.000
_cell.angle_alpha   90.00
_cell.angle_beta   90.00
_cell.angle_gamma   90.00
#
_symmetry.space_group_name_H-M   'P 1'
#
loop_
_entity.id
_entity.type
_entity.pdbx_description
1 polymer ?
#
loop_
_entity_poly.entity_id
_entity_poly.type
_entity_poly.pdbx_seq_one_letter_code
_entity_poly.pdbx_strand_id
1 'polypeptide(L)'
;MSLNKNVFLGLIAAFTLASASYGAAEQAQLEHWYDVLDAKEIERIERSADRISESIFHAIDDVKLFETDSDGFSAKIAVHRRVFDNENILNTWTVADRFEIQGKIPLVSETLGGSGLGFWVGANAGMEVINIRQVFPDQYSTLESVSERKQSIESSAWFNEFSKKSSSEEGQWVYKLNEAGNKILSFMRKEPEANARYSDIPGLVLLPVKLPLNMDAFSRMDAGEIVSYLGQGSIEFGSSIGWNADPTGITAVASAGASYSTYLKGVFRISVMKEDERFARVKVTRSETIGHGANLGVTGKPTLLDGIIIIKGLQKQLKIVPFEFNVGSSLGRSFDVGYRFDLSSAQGREAYEKAVVGRFAEADELAEQDSEAVKKIFTRNAKTNDSTTSGGLRLGFLFKHKARASFSNVDAVVTFPDGTRRVLTSLSESDRGWRLFWGVYEKFHNSFTVNLDLDRLENGNADEAMNFVMEGKIDDSDTDLGEYLLYALEMEDAVGKPGVFRRPPPQERAHRVNLGRSSFYYRVGLNHRQLKRFIDTPKEQMWAALEKAFDVPAGTWSNIAARGAYRFSTLGFEALNIPLYVAGLNIRQGSKLWHAEQIRRRWSKLKKISDPRKQAEALGELFFDRIFGYELARLVRQVLSGEEVTFFVSGSSRALGRTTDQGGTKLIVDDIASRMRRDIEFDQSGARPADTALETQVSELEVVALDVNRIEVRFKLQASPRAIFFELSSKRWWRPLTNETLAPVFVPNAGEFSAGENSVIIDRRDLNGVWAPIASKLEPGNRYNLRMATNVDGLHWGAVKEKVFRTLPE
;
A
#
# COMPACT_ATOMS: atom_id res chain seq x y z
N MET A 1 2.55 -21.40 28.61
CA MET A 1 3.59 -21.50 27.56
C MET A 1 4.74 -20.59 27.93
N SER A 2 5.82 -21.10 28.53
CA SER A 2 7.06 -20.31 28.65
C SER A 2 7.77 -20.37 27.29
N LEU A 3 7.71 -19.29 26.51
CA LEU A 3 8.56 -19.20 25.31
C LEU A 3 10.01 -19.41 25.77
N ASN A 4 10.71 -20.33 25.11
CA ASN A 4 12.09 -20.64 25.44
C ASN A 4 12.94 -19.37 25.22
N LYS A 5 13.46 -18.79 26.31
CA LYS A 5 14.25 -17.55 26.32
C LYS A 5 15.37 -17.57 25.28
N ASN A 6 15.93 -18.75 25.01
CA ASN A 6 16.99 -18.96 24.02
C ASN A 6 16.51 -18.81 22.57
N VAL A 7 15.26 -19.16 22.25
CA VAL A 7 14.66 -18.97 20.92
C VAL A 7 14.38 -17.49 20.67
N PHE A 8 13.88 -16.78 21.69
CA PHE A 8 13.66 -15.34 21.63
C PHE A 8 14.97 -14.56 21.45
N LEU A 9 16.02 -14.92 22.19
CA LEU A 9 17.37 -14.35 22.04
C LEU A 9 18.00 -14.66 20.68
N GLY A 10 17.83 -15.88 20.16
CA GLY A 10 18.30 -16.26 18.83
C GLY A 10 17.60 -15.51 17.69
N LEU A 11 16.33 -15.18 17.86
CA LEU A 11 15.56 -14.36 16.91
C LEU A 11 16.06 -12.91 16.87
N ILE A 12 16.24 -12.28 18.03
CA ILE A 12 16.80 -10.92 18.11
C ILE A 12 18.20 -10.87 17.50
N ALA A 13 19.03 -11.90 17.75
CA ALA A 13 20.35 -12.05 17.15
C ALA A 13 20.32 -12.06 15.62
N ALA A 14 19.42 -12.86 15.01
CA ALA A 14 19.31 -12.96 13.56
C ALA A 14 18.84 -11.64 12.91
N PHE A 15 17.89 -10.93 13.54
CA PHE A 15 17.43 -9.62 13.06
C PHE A 15 18.49 -8.52 13.22
N THR A 16 19.25 -8.55 14.33
CA THR A 16 20.35 -7.60 14.57
C THR A 16 21.51 -7.85 13.61
N LEU A 17 21.80 -9.12 13.30
CA LEU A 17 22.79 -9.48 12.28
C LEU A 17 22.35 -9.10 10.87
N ALA A 18 21.06 -9.27 10.51
CA ALA A 18 20.53 -8.86 9.21
C ALA A 18 20.59 -7.35 9.00
N SER A 19 20.28 -6.56 10.03
CA SER A 19 20.40 -5.10 10.02
C SER A 19 21.85 -4.61 10.07
N ALA A 20 22.76 -5.35 10.72
CA ALA A 20 24.19 -5.05 10.71
C ALA A 20 24.89 -5.46 9.40
N SER A 21 24.45 -6.54 8.74
CA SER A 21 24.98 -7.00 7.44
C SER A 21 24.60 -6.08 6.27
N TYR A 22 23.61 -5.20 6.46
CA TYR A 22 23.29 -4.12 5.52
C TYR A 22 24.42 -3.07 5.41
N GLY A 23 25.44 -3.15 6.28
CA GLY A 23 26.54 -2.19 6.29
C GLY A 23 27.95 -2.75 6.52
N ALA A 24 28.10 -3.53 7.58
CA ALA A 24 29.37 -3.89 8.17
C ALA A 24 30.43 -4.58 7.28
N ALA A 25 30.03 -5.34 6.26
CA ALA A 25 30.92 -6.34 5.67
C ALA A 25 31.64 -5.87 4.39
N GLU A 26 31.29 -4.70 3.85
CA GLU A 26 31.78 -4.27 2.53
C GLU A 26 32.62 -2.98 2.59
N GLN A 27 32.44 -2.13 3.60
CA GLN A 27 32.94 -0.74 3.57
C GLN A 27 34.44 -0.56 3.86
N ALA A 28 35.04 -1.34 4.77
CA ALA A 28 36.47 -1.23 5.05
C ALA A 28 37.36 -1.68 3.86
N GLN A 29 36.78 -2.39 2.89
CA GLN A 29 37.44 -2.69 1.62
C GLN A 29 37.04 -1.71 0.50
N LEU A 30 35.79 -1.25 0.42
CA LEU A 30 35.31 -0.37 -0.67
C LEU A 30 35.94 1.02 -0.74
N GLU A 31 36.39 1.62 0.38
CA GLU A 31 37.05 2.95 0.35
C GLU A 31 38.30 2.98 -0.54
N HIS A 32 38.99 1.85 -0.71
CA HIS A 32 40.16 1.75 -1.59
C HIS A 32 39.80 1.50 -3.07
N TRP A 33 38.55 1.11 -3.35
CA TRP A 33 38.07 0.72 -4.68
C TRP A 33 37.34 1.84 -5.43
N TYR A 34 36.84 2.88 -4.76
CA TYR A 34 36.22 4.04 -5.43
C TYR A 34 37.18 4.80 -6.36
N ASP A 35 38.50 4.72 -6.10
CA ASP A 35 39.53 5.27 -6.99
C ASP A 35 39.92 4.30 -8.14
N VAL A 36 39.40 3.05 -8.13
CA VAL A 36 39.80 1.96 -9.04
C VAL A 36 38.64 1.44 -9.91
N LEU A 37 37.39 1.50 -9.42
CA LEU A 37 36.20 1.01 -10.10
C LEU A 37 35.57 2.09 -10.99
N ASP A 38 35.17 1.71 -12.21
CA ASP A 38 34.38 2.61 -13.07
C ASP A 38 33.01 2.88 -12.40
N ALA A 39 32.39 4.03 -12.70
CA ALA A 39 31.07 4.41 -12.22
C ALA A 39 30.01 3.31 -12.48
N LYS A 40 30.20 2.51 -13.53
CA LYS A 40 29.35 1.34 -13.85
C LYS A 40 29.47 0.18 -12.85
N GLU A 41 30.65 -0.02 -12.27
CA GLU A 41 30.87 -1.08 -11.28
C GLU A 41 30.31 -0.68 -9.92
N ILE A 42 30.46 0.59 -9.54
CA ILE A 42 29.80 1.18 -8.37
C ILE A 42 28.27 1.04 -8.50
N GLU A 43 27.71 1.44 -9.64
CA GLU A 43 26.28 1.30 -9.91
C GLU A 43 25.82 -0.17 -9.83
N ARG A 44 26.65 -1.12 -10.29
CA ARG A 44 26.34 -2.55 -10.21
C ARG A 44 26.34 -3.06 -8.77
N ILE A 45 27.29 -2.61 -7.94
CA ILE A 45 27.37 -2.98 -6.52
C ILE A 45 26.18 -2.40 -5.75
N GLU A 46 25.87 -1.11 -5.93
CA GLU A 46 24.70 -0.47 -5.31
C GLU A 46 23.41 -1.21 -5.68
N ARG A 47 23.23 -1.56 -6.96
CA ARG A 47 22.07 -2.38 -7.39
C ARG A 47 22.02 -3.75 -6.73
N SER A 48 23.17 -4.42 -6.58
CA SER A 48 23.23 -5.71 -5.90
C SER A 48 22.88 -5.59 -4.41
N ALA A 49 23.37 -4.55 -3.74
CA ALA A 49 23.05 -4.26 -2.35
C ALA A 49 21.55 -3.94 -2.17
N ASP A 50 20.96 -3.14 -3.05
CA ASP A 50 19.53 -2.83 -3.02
C ASP A 50 18.67 -4.07 -3.23
N ARG A 51 19.02 -4.91 -4.22
CA ARG A 51 18.34 -6.19 -4.46
C ARG A 51 18.41 -7.12 -3.26
N ILE A 52 19.55 -7.21 -2.59
CA ILE A 52 19.72 -8.02 -1.39
C ILE A 52 18.89 -7.43 -0.23
N SER A 53 18.93 -6.11 -0.04
CA SER A 53 18.13 -5.38 0.94
C SER A 53 16.63 -5.64 0.75
N GLU A 54 16.15 -5.57 -0.49
CA GLU A 54 14.76 -5.89 -0.83
C GLU A 54 14.44 -7.37 -0.61
N SER A 55 15.30 -8.29 -1.02
CA SER A 55 15.14 -9.71 -0.72
C SER A 55 15.01 -9.98 0.78
N ILE A 56 15.84 -9.32 1.59
CA ILE A 56 15.81 -9.42 3.06
C ILE A 56 14.50 -8.84 3.60
N PHE A 57 14.11 -7.64 3.17
CA PHE A 57 12.87 -7.01 3.61
C PHE A 57 11.64 -7.84 3.22
N HIS A 58 11.60 -8.38 2.00
CA HIS A 58 10.54 -9.29 1.56
C HIS A 58 10.57 -10.65 2.25
N ALA A 59 11.70 -11.06 2.81
CA ALA A 59 11.74 -12.18 3.75
C ALA A 59 11.11 -11.78 5.10
N ILE A 60 11.31 -10.54 5.56
CA ILE A 60 10.68 -9.96 6.76
C ILE A 60 9.16 -9.87 6.62
N ASP A 61 8.62 -9.67 5.41
CA ASP A 61 7.17 -9.65 5.14
C ASP A 61 6.43 -10.91 5.65
N ASP A 62 7.11 -12.05 5.89
CA ASP A 62 6.51 -13.31 6.38
C ASP A 62 7.52 -14.14 7.20
N VAL A 63 8.06 -13.55 8.28
CA VAL A 63 8.96 -14.28 9.18
C VAL A 63 8.15 -15.15 10.12
N LYS A 64 8.23 -16.46 9.92
CA LYS A 64 7.72 -17.44 10.87
C LYS A 64 8.71 -17.57 12.04
N LEU A 65 8.29 -17.10 13.21
CA LEU A 65 9.08 -17.21 14.45
C LEU A 65 9.00 -18.63 15.03
N PHE A 66 7.83 -19.26 14.89
CA PHE A 66 7.56 -20.60 15.38
C PHE A 66 6.48 -21.26 14.52
N GLU A 67 6.67 -22.52 14.18
CA GLU A 67 5.67 -23.34 13.49
C GLU A 67 5.81 -24.77 14.01
N THR A 68 4.75 -25.28 14.61
CA THR A 68 4.64 -26.69 15.02
C THR A 68 3.40 -27.27 14.37
N ASP A 69 3.52 -28.51 13.89
CA ASP A 69 2.44 -29.27 13.29
C ASP A 69 2.52 -30.68 13.86
N SER A 70 1.46 -31.09 14.55
CA SER A 70 1.30 -32.40 15.19
C SER A 70 -0.08 -32.95 14.84
N ASP A 71 -0.24 -34.28 14.91
CA ASP A 71 -1.44 -34.99 14.40
C ASP A 71 -2.79 -34.56 15.01
N GLY A 72 -2.80 -33.71 16.04
CA GLY A 72 -4.01 -33.12 16.62
C GLY A 72 -3.95 -31.61 16.83
N PHE A 73 -2.85 -30.94 16.45
CA PHE A 73 -2.66 -29.51 16.74
C PHE A 73 -1.54 -28.91 15.89
N SER A 74 -1.83 -27.78 15.25
CA SER A 74 -0.81 -26.91 14.68
C SER A 74 -0.84 -25.54 15.33
N ALA A 75 0.32 -24.95 15.54
CA ALA A 75 0.46 -23.56 15.97
C ALA A 75 1.53 -22.84 15.16
N LYS A 76 1.22 -21.61 14.79
CA LYS A 76 2.09 -20.72 14.04
C LYS A 76 2.20 -19.39 14.77
N ILE A 77 3.42 -18.92 14.99
CA ILE A 77 3.72 -17.55 15.40
C ILE A 77 4.50 -16.91 14.26
N ALA A 78 3.99 -15.80 13.74
CA ALA A 78 4.62 -15.07 12.65
C ALA A 78 4.61 -13.56 12.91
N VAL A 79 5.55 -12.89 12.28
CA VAL A 79 5.59 -11.44 12.22
C VAL A 79 5.68 -11.00 10.77
N HIS A 80 5.03 -9.87 10.48
CA HIS A 80 4.96 -9.28 9.16
C HIS A 80 5.15 -7.78 9.29
N ARG A 81 5.95 -7.19 8.40
CA ARG A 81 6.00 -5.74 8.22
C ARG A 81 5.50 -5.43 6.82
N ARG A 82 4.77 -4.33 6.67
CA ARG A 82 4.46 -3.74 5.36
C ARG A 82 4.68 -2.25 5.41
N VAL A 83 5.19 -1.70 4.32
CA VAL A 83 5.47 -0.28 4.18
C VAL A 83 4.73 0.22 2.95
N PHE A 84 3.97 1.29 3.13
CA PHE A 84 3.14 1.90 2.10
C PHE A 84 3.58 3.34 1.91
N ASP A 85 3.90 3.72 0.67
CA ASP A 85 3.99 5.15 0.30
C ASP A 85 2.59 5.73 0.44
N ASN A 86 2.42 6.80 1.23
CA ASN A 86 1.14 7.50 1.36
C ASN A 86 0.78 8.34 0.13
N GLU A 87 1.66 8.33 -0.87
CA GLU A 87 1.57 9.02 -2.14
C GLU A 87 1.38 10.53 -2.03
N ASN A 88 1.84 11.11 -0.90
CA ASN A 88 1.65 12.52 -0.60
C ASN A 88 2.92 13.34 -0.80
N ILE A 89 2.77 14.65 -0.84
CA ILE A 89 3.89 15.57 -1.04
C ILE A 89 4.93 15.48 0.08
N LEU A 90 4.50 15.10 1.27
CA LEU A 90 5.38 15.01 2.42
C LEU A 90 6.31 13.81 2.33
N ASN A 91 6.13 12.91 1.36
CA ASN A 91 6.88 11.67 1.27
C ASN A 91 6.83 10.88 2.59
N THR A 92 5.64 10.86 3.20
CA THR A 92 5.38 10.07 4.41
C THR A 92 5.08 8.63 4.03
N TRP A 93 5.40 7.73 4.96
CA TRP A 93 5.21 6.31 4.78
C TRP A 93 4.36 5.77 5.91
N THR A 94 3.43 4.86 5.60
CA THR A 94 2.71 4.10 6.62
C THR A 94 3.40 2.76 6.83
N VAL A 95 3.79 2.47 8.06
CA VAL A 95 4.37 1.19 8.46
C VAL A 95 3.33 0.40 9.23
N ALA A 96 2.97 -0.78 8.73
CA ALA A 96 2.06 -1.72 9.36
C ALA A 96 2.85 -2.95 9.82
N ASP A 97 3.08 -3.04 11.13
CA ASP A 97 3.68 -4.17 11.80
C ASP A 97 2.60 -5.10 12.30
N ARG A 98 2.70 -6.40 12.02
CA ARG A 98 1.71 -7.41 12.40
C ARG A 98 2.41 -8.55 13.12
N PHE A 99 1.89 -8.90 14.28
CA PHE A 99 2.25 -10.08 15.04
C PHE A 99 1.05 -11.03 15.06
N GLU A 100 1.25 -12.28 14.67
CA GLU A 100 0.19 -13.25 14.46
C GLU A 100 0.49 -14.54 15.23
N ILE A 101 -0.48 -14.99 16.03
CA ILE A 101 -0.53 -16.33 16.61
C ILE A 101 -1.76 -17.03 16.04
N GLN A 102 -1.56 -18.18 15.40
CA GLN A 102 -2.65 -19.02 14.91
C GLN A 102 -2.50 -20.42 15.49
N GLY A 103 -3.62 -21.02 15.87
CA GLY A 103 -3.74 -22.43 16.24
C GLY A 103 -4.84 -23.10 15.44
N LYS A 104 -4.59 -24.31 14.94
CA LYS A 104 -5.59 -25.13 14.26
C LYS A 104 -5.65 -26.50 14.92
N ILE A 105 -6.87 -26.91 15.28
CA ILE A 105 -7.19 -28.21 15.87
C ILE A 105 -8.03 -28.97 14.84
N PRO A 106 -7.48 -29.98 14.14
CA PRO A 106 -8.31 -30.91 13.38
C PRO A 106 -9.23 -31.65 14.36
N LEU A 107 -10.54 -31.52 14.17
CA LEU A 107 -11.53 -32.21 15.01
C LEU A 107 -11.77 -33.63 14.48
N VAL A 108 -11.87 -33.77 13.16
CA VAL A 108 -12.05 -35.04 12.46
C VAL A 108 -11.31 -34.97 11.14
N SER A 109 -10.55 -36.01 10.78
CA SER A 109 -9.99 -36.16 9.43
C SER A 109 -10.03 -37.64 9.05
N GLU A 110 -10.83 -37.99 8.05
CA GLU A 110 -10.94 -39.35 7.54
C GLU A 110 -10.57 -39.40 6.06
N THR A 111 -9.65 -40.30 5.72
CA THR A 111 -9.36 -40.66 4.33
C THR A 111 -10.18 -41.89 3.96
N LEU A 112 -11.10 -41.74 3.00
CA LEU A 112 -11.99 -42.83 2.60
C LEU A 112 -11.26 -43.79 1.63
N GLY A 113 -10.92 -44.97 2.13
CA GLY A 113 -10.64 -46.16 1.31
C GLY A 113 -9.44 -46.09 0.35
N GLY A 114 -8.31 -45.50 0.76
CA GLY A 114 -7.09 -45.43 -0.07
C GLY A 114 -7.23 -44.63 -1.39
N SER A 115 -8.41 -44.04 -1.63
CA SER A 115 -8.82 -43.46 -2.91
C SER A 115 -8.44 -41.99 -3.10
N GLY A 116 -7.61 -41.42 -2.21
CA GLY A 116 -7.26 -40.00 -2.24
C GLY A 116 -8.41 -39.05 -1.89
N LEU A 117 -9.61 -39.57 -1.60
CA LEU A 117 -10.74 -38.83 -1.06
C LEU A 117 -10.57 -38.64 0.45
N GLY A 118 -10.61 -37.39 0.90
CA GLY A 118 -10.54 -37.01 2.30
C GLY A 118 -11.71 -36.12 2.69
N PHE A 119 -12.24 -36.33 3.89
CA PHE A 119 -13.16 -35.41 4.57
C PHE A 119 -12.50 -34.92 5.85
N TRP A 120 -12.64 -33.64 6.16
CA TRP A 120 -12.09 -33.09 7.39
C TRP A 120 -12.95 -31.96 7.97
N VAL A 121 -12.90 -31.86 9.30
CA VAL A 121 -13.50 -30.80 10.11
C VAL A 121 -12.40 -30.21 10.99
N GLY A 122 -12.25 -28.89 10.99
CA GLY A 122 -11.23 -28.20 11.77
C GLY A 122 -11.79 -26.99 12.51
N ALA A 123 -11.26 -26.74 13.70
CA ALA A 123 -11.44 -25.48 14.41
C ALA A 123 -10.13 -24.68 14.33
N ASN A 124 -10.23 -23.40 13.98
CA ASN A 124 -9.11 -22.48 14.01
C ASN A 124 -9.38 -21.41 15.07
N ALA A 125 -8.35 -21.06 15.84
CA ALA A 125 -8.37 -19.93 16.74
C ALA A 125 -7.09 -19.12 16.51
N GLY A 126 -7.16 -17.81 16.57
CA GLY A 126 -5.99 -16.97 16.39
C GLY A 126 -6.11 -15.64 17.10
N MET A 127 -4.95 -15.08 17.40
CA MET A 127 -4.79 -13.73 17.88
C MET A 127 -3.86 -13.00 16.91
N GLU A 128 -4.24 -11.80 16.51
CA GLU A 128 -3.40 -10.94 15.69
C GLU A 128 -3.34 -9.56 16.35
N VAL A 129 -2.14 -9.00 16.39
CA VAL A 129 -1.85 -7.64 16.83
C VAL A 129 -1.25 -6.91 15.63
N ILE A 130 -1.77 -5.73 15.32
CA ILE A 130 -1.29 -4.86 14.25
C ILE A 130 -0.96 -3.52 14.89
N ASN A 131 0.20 -2.96 14.56
CA ASN A 131 0.55 -1.58 14.83
C ASN A 131 0.74 -0.84 13.51
N ILE A 132 0.00 0.23 13.31
CA ILE A 132 0.06 1.09 12.14
C ILE A 132 0.55 2.46 12.59
N ARG A 133 1.72 2.86 12.12
CA ARG A 133 2.30 4.19 12.38
C ARG A 133 2.62 4.91 11.09
N GLN A 134 2.56 6.24 11.13
CA GLN A 134 3.08 7.07 10.06
C GLN A 134 4.50 7.49 10.39
N VAL A 135 5.40 7.40 9.42
CA VAL A 135 6.77 7.85 9.51
C VAL A 135 6.90 9.14 8.71
N PHE A 136 7.24 10.22 9.40
CA PHE A 136 7.37 11.55 8.84
C PHE A 136 8.84 11.89 8.53
N PRO A 137 9.10 12.81 7.57
CA PRO A 137 10.47 13.18 7.23
C PRO A 137 11.31 13.90 8.27
N ASP A 138 10.67 14.57 9.23
CA ASP A 138 11.31 15.28 10.32
C ASP A 138 11.78 14.32 11.42
N GLN A 139 11.01 13.24 11.65
CA GLN A 139 11.43 12.11 12.47
C GLN A 139 12.71 11.45 11.94
N TYR A 140 13.13 11.73 10.70
CA TYR A 140 14.44 11.29 10.18
C TYR A 140 15.63 11.88 10.94
N SER A 141 15.43 13.02 11.62
CA SER A 141 16.50 13.74 12.33
C SER A 141 16.48 13.57 13.84
N THR A 142 15.34 13.17 14.44
CA THR A 142 15.16 13.01 15.89
C THR A 142 15.30 11.57 16.36
N LEU A 143 15.40 10.61 15.43
CA LEU A 143 15.76 9.26 15.80
C LEU A 143 17.21 9.25 16.24
N GLU A 144 17.45 8.68 17.44
CA GLU A 144 18.78 8.29 17.89
C GLU A 144 19.50 7.69 16.67
N SER A 145 20.64 8.29 16.31
CA SER A 145 21.51 7.73 15.29
C SER A 145 21.68 6.24 15.58
N VAL A 146 21.88 5.40 14.56
CA VAL A 146 22.05 3.96 14.81
C VAL A 146 23.18 3.72 15.81
N SER A 147 24.17 4.61 15.89
CA SER A 147 25.18 4.72 16.96
C SER A 147 24.61 4.99 18.35
N GLU A 148 23.77 6.01 18.54
CA GLU A 148 23.13 6.30 19.84
C GLU A 148 22.14 5.21 20.25
N ARG A 149 21.41 4.65 19.29
CA ARG A 149 20.50 3.53 19.53
C ARG A 149 21.25 2.24 19.83
N LYS A 150 22.36 2.01 19.13
CA LYS A 150 23.32 0.95 19.46
C LYS A 150 23.87 1.18 20.85
N GLN A 151 24.19 2.39 21.25
CA GLN A 151 24.65 2.72 22.60
C GLN A 151 23.57 2.50 23.67
N SER A 152 22.29 2.80 23.38
CA SER A 152 21.17 2.55 24.30
C SER A 152 20.82 1.06 24.37
N ILE A 153 20.99 0.32 23.28
CA ILE A 153 20.91 -1.14 23.24
C ILE A 153 22.14 -1.77 23.95
N GLU A 154 23.34 -1.28 23.71
CA GLU A 154 24.61 -1.72 24.32
C GLU A 154 24.65 -1.50 25.82
N SER A 155 24.07 -0.39 26.29
CA SER A 155 23.91 -0.09 27.71
C SER A 155 22.76 -0.86 28.36
N SER A 156 21.90 -1.52 27.59
CA SER A 156 20.81 -2.33 28.16
C SER A 156 21.35 -3.63 28.78
N ALA A 157 20.77 -4.01 29.93
CA ALA A 157 21.24 -5.15 30.71
C ALA A 157 21.21 -6.49 29.94
N TRP A 158 20.30 -6.63 28.98
CA TRP A 158 20.16 -7.85 28.17
C TRP A 158 21.20 -7.97 27.06
N PHE A 159 21.71 -6.86 26.53
CA PHE A 159 22.70 -6.86 25.45
C PHE A 159 24.13 -7.11 25.95
N ASN A 160 24.46 -6.62 27.15
CA ASN A 160 25.76 -6.87 27.81
C ASN A 160 26.02 -8.37 28.07
N GLU A 161 24.97 -9.18 28.18
CA GLU A 161 25.07 -10.65 28.31
C GLU A 161 25.34 -11.34 26.96
N PHE A 162 25.05 -10.67 25.84
CA PHE A 162 25.02 -11.23 24.49
C PHE A 162 26.25 -10.84 23.64
N SER A 163 26.88 -9.70 23.90
CA SER A 163 27.80 -9.02 22.96
C SER A 163 29.29 -9.41 22.99
N LYS A 164 29.65 -10.64 23.38
CA LYS A 164 31.07 -11.07 23.39
C LYS A 164 31.69 -11.35 22.00
N LYS A 165 31.02 -11.03 20.88
CA LYS A 165 31.60 -11.12 19.52
C LYS A 165 30.85 -10.23 18.50
N SER A 166 31.65 -9.54 17.70
CA SER A 166 31.34 -8.73 16.52
C SER A 166 30.98 -7.27 16.77
N SER A 167 31.81 -6.40 16.20
CA SER A 167 31.70 -4.95 16.15
C SER A 167 31.75 -4.51 14.70
N SER A 168 30.80 -3.68 14.31
CA SER A 168 30.92 -2.75 13.19
C SER A 168 29.90 -1.64 13.35
N GLU A 169 30.24 -0.47 12.84
CA GLU A 169 29.52 0.80 12.92
C GLU A 169 28.96 1.14 11.54
N GLU A 170 27.76 1.74 11.43
CA GLU A 170 27.36 2.46 10.21
C GLU A 170 26.32 3.57 10.40
N GLY A 171 26.63 4.71 9.77
CA GLY A 171 25.77 5.71 9.16
C GLY A 171 26.53 6.34 7.97
N GLN A 172 25.85 6.79 6.90
CA GLN A 172 26.53 7.23 5.66
C GLN A 172 26.97 8.70 5.69
N TRP A 173 28.28 8.92 5.70
CA TRP A 173 28.92 10.15 5.25
C TRP A 173 29.37 9.95 3.80
N VAL A 174 28.93 10.80 2.88
CA VAL A 174 29.29 10.71 1.46
C VAL A 174 30.09 11.94 1.08
N TYR A 175 31.32 11.72 0.60
CA TYR A 175 32.13 12.81 0.04
C TYR A 175 31.50 13.28 -1.27
N LYS A 176 30.99 14.51 -1.29
CA LYS A 176 30.64 15.20 -2.53
C LYS A 176 31.80 16.13 -2.90
N LEU A 177 32.22 16.09 -4.15
CA LEU A 177 33.12 17.11 -4.67
C LEU A 177 32.33 18.41 -4.79
N ASN A 178 32.82 19.49 -4.18
CA ASN A 178 32.29 20.82 -4.50
C ASN A 178 32.74 21.25 -5.91
N GLU A 179 32.23 22.40 -6.36
CA GLU A 179 32.59 22.98 -7.65
C GLU A 179 34.09 23.28 -7.79
N ALA A 180 34.81 23.39 -6.67
CA ALA A 180 36.26 23.55 -6.61
C ALA A 180 37.04 22.21 -6.61
N GLY A 181 36.36 21.06 -6.73
CA GLY A 181 36.99 19.73 -6.71
C GLY A 181 37.43 19.25 -5.32
N ASN A 182 37.05 19.93 -4.26
CA ASN A 182 37.36 19.53 -2.89
C ASN A 182 36.29 18.56 -2.36
N LYS A 183 36.74 17.47 -1.73
CA LYS A 183 35.87 16.50 -1.05
C LYS A 183 35.24 17.16 0.18
N ILE A 184 33.94 17.45 0.14
CA ILE A 184 33.15 17.86 1.30
C ILE A 184 32.40 16.64 1.84
N LEU A 185 32.48 16.41 3.15
CA LEU A 185 31.74 15.38 3.84
C LEU A 185 30.26 15.81 3.90
N SER A 186 29.38 15.18 3.12
CA SER A 186 27.94 15.47 3.13
C SER A 186 27.17 14.27 3.67
N PHE A 187 26.34 14.51 4.69
CA PHE A 187 25.44 13.49 5.21
C PHE A 187 24.28 13.31 4.22
N MET A 188 24.25 12.20 3.48
CA MET A 188 23.07 11.84 2.70
C MET A 188 22.05 11.20 3.64
N ARG A 189 20.91 11.88 3.86
CA ARG A 189 19.79 11.30 4.59
C ARG A 189 19.39 9.99 3.89
N LYS A 190 19.24 8.91 4.67
CA LYS A 190 18.68 7.62 4.21
C LYS A 190 17.41 7.91 3.41
N GLU A 191 17.21 7.18 2.31
CA GLU A 191 15.96 7.26 1.56
C GLU A 191 14.78 7.11 2.55
N PRO A 192 13.80 8.04 2.55
CA PRO A 192 12.62 8.07 3.42
C PRO A 192 12.00 6.69 3.65
N GLU A 193 11.91 5.92 2.56
CA GLU A 193 11.39 4.57 2.58
C GLU A 193 12.27 3.58 3.32
N ALA A 194 13.59 3.58 3.09
CA ALA A 194 14.51 2.69 3.78
C ALA A 194 14.39 2.90 5.30
N ASN A 195 14.20 4.13 5.74
CA ASN A 195 13.91 4.40 7.15
C ASN A 195 12.56 3.82 7.60
N ALA A 196 11.50 4.00 6.83
CA ALA A 196 10.19 3.39 7.13
C ALA A 196 10.28 1.85 7.23
N ARG A 197 11.07 1.22 6.35
CA ARG A 197 11.31 -0.23 6.33
C ARG A 197 12.06 -0.74 7.55
N TYR A 198 13.12 -0.05 7.95
CA TYR A 198 14.05 -0.56 8.96
C TYR A 198 13.91 0.08 10.35
N SER A 199 13.06 1.10 10.51
CA SER A 199 12.74 1.71 11.82
C SER A 199 11.99 0.74 12.74
N ASP A 200 12.29 0.78 14.04
CA ASP A 200 11.62 -0.01 15.10
C ASP A 200 11.38 -1.51 14.77
N ILE A 201 12.37 -2.22 14.20
CA ILE A 201 12.28 -3.69 14.02
C ILE A 201 12.06 -4.43 15.35
N PRO A 202 12.72 -4.08 16.48
CA PRO A 202 12.42 -4.72 17.76
C PRO A 202 10.96 -4.54 18.21
N GLY A 203 10.35 -3.40 17.85
CA GLY A 203 8.93 -3.13 18.05
C GLY A 203 8.03 -4.22 17.49
N LEU A 204 8.36 -4.78 16.32
CA LEU A 204 7.64 -5.89 15.66
C LEU A 204 7.50 -7.12 16.57
N VAL A 205 8.56 -7.47 17.31
CA VAL A 205 8.59 -8.64 18.18
C VAL A 205 7.96 -8.33 19.55
N LEU A 206 8.09 -7.08 20.00
CA LEU A 206 7.54 -6.59 21.27
C LEU A 206 6.07 -6.13 21.17
N LEU A 207 5.47 -6.19 19.98
CA LEU A 207 4.07 -5.81 19.71
C LEU A 207 3.07 -6.33 20.75
N PRO A 208 3.09 -7.61 21.14
CA PRO A 208 2.12 -8.13 22.12
C PRO A 208 2.23 -7.51 23.51
N VAL A 209 3.39 -6.92 23.83
CA VAL A 209 3.66 -6.27 25.12
C VAL A 209 3.35 -4.77 25.08
N LYS A 210 3.28 -4.18 23.87
CA LYS A 210 2.93 -2.76 23.63
C LYS A 210 1.43 -2.52 23.47
N LEU A 211 0.57 -3.47 23.84
CA LEU A 211 -0.88 -3.28 23.72
C LEU A 211 -1.36 -2.15 24.65
N PRO A 212 -2.16 -1.19 24.16
CA PRO A 212 -2.64 -0.05 24.95
C PRO A 212 -3.82 -0.47 25.84
N LEU A 213 -3.58 -1.41 26.76
CA LEU A 213 -4.59 -1.96 27.66
C LEU A 213 -4.81 -1.12 28.93
N ASN A 214 -4.01 -0.06 29.10
CA ASN A 214 -4.09 0.90 30.20
C ASN A 214 -3.46 2.24 29.79
N MET A 215 -3.62 3.26 30.64
CA MET A 215 -3.12 4.61 30.37
C MET A 215 -1.59 4.69 30.21
N ASP A 216 -0.82 3.89 30.94
CA ASP A 216 0.65 3.88 30.83
C ASP A 216 1.10 3.34 29.47
N ALA A 217 0.50 2.24 29.00
CA ALA A 217 0.76 1.71 27.67
C ALA A 217 0.31 2.68 26.56
N PHE A 218 -0.85 3.33 26.72
CA PHE A 218 -1.32 4.37 25.79
C PHE A 218 -0.37 5.57 25.70
N SER A 219 0.18 6.03 26.83
CA SER A 219 1.09 7.18 26.86
C SER A 219 2.36 6.96 26.03
N ARG A 220 2.76 5.69 25.84
CA ARG A 220 3.92 5.28 25.04
C ARG A 220 3.64 5.20 23.54
N MET A 221 2.39 5.33 23.11
CA MET A 221 2.06 5.43 21.69
C MET A 221 2.45 6.80 21.15
N ASP A 222 2.81 6.85 19.87
CA ASP A 222 2.99 8.10 19.14
C ASP A 222 1.63 8.68 18.70
N ALA A 223 1.54 10.00 18.54
CA ALA A 223 0.35 10.62 17.98
C ALA A 223 0.12 10.12 16.53
N GLY A 224 -1.10 9.70 16.23
CA GLY A 224 -1.48 9.06 14.97
C GLY A 224 -1.16 7.55 14.88
N GLU A 225 -0.48 6.98 15.88
CA GLU A 225 -0.24 5.53 15.98
C GLU A 225 -1.55 4.80 16.27
N ILE A 226 -1.71 3.63 15.64
CA ILE A 226 -2.90 2.79 15.76
C ILE A 226 -2.49 1.39 16.11
N VAL A 227 -2.92 0.92 17.28
CA VAL A 227 -2.74 -0.47 17.69
C VAL A 227 -4.08 -1.18 17.65
N SER A 228 -4.15 -2.21 16.83
CA SER A 228 -5.30 -3.09 16.69
C SER A 228 -4.96 -4.48 17.19
N TYR A 229 -5.86 -5.10 17.92
CA TYR A 229 -5.73 -6.50 18.32
C TYR A 229 -7.06 -7.20 18.10
N LEU A 230 -6.98 -8.39 17.54
CA LEU A 230 -8.15 -9.19 17.19
C LEU A 230 -8.00 -10.61 17.71
N GLY A 231 -9.12 -11.13 18.20
CA GLY A 231 -9.36 -12.55 18.34
C GLY A 231 -10.17 -13.03 17.14
N GLN A 232 -9.75 -14.13 16.53
CA GLN A 232 -10.51 -14.81 15.48
C GLN A 232 -10.76 -16.27 15.85
N GLY A 233 -11.94 -16.75 15.49
CA GLY A 233 -12.32 -18.15 15.61
C GLY A 233 -13.03 -18.59 14.34
N SER A 234 -12.79 -19.80 13.86
CA SER A 234 -13.54 -20.35 12.72
C SER A 234 -13.75 -21.85 12.84
N ILE A 235 -14.86 -22.32 12.29
CA ILE A 235 -15.11 -23.74 12.04
C ILE A 235 -15.10 -23.94 10.53
N GLU A 236 -14.37 -24.93 10.08
CA GLU A 236 -14.10 -25.19 8.66
C GLU A 236 -14.44 -26.66 8.36
N PHE A 237 -15.21 -26.91 7.31
CA PHE A 237 -15.60 -28.24 6.84
C PHE A 237 -15.14 -28.37 5.39
N GLY A 238 -14.43 -29.44 5.05
CA GLY A 238 -13.92 -29.60 3.69
C GLY A 238 -13.92 -31.04 3.21
N SER A 239 -14.05 -31.18 1.90
CA SER A 239 -13.76 -32.40 1.18
C SER A 239 -12.63 -32.14 0.18
N SER A 240 -11.71 -33.09 0.07
CA SER A 240 -10.58 -33.01 -0.85
C SER A 240 -10.46 -34.28 -1.65
N ILE A 241 -10.20 -34.14 -2.95
CA ILE A 241 -9.86 -35.21 -3.85
C ILE A 241 -8.41 -34.96 -4.28
N GLY A 242 -7.49 -35.79 -3.79
CA GLY A 242 -6.10 -35.78 -4.23
C GLY A 242 -5.85 -36.97 -5.14
N TRP A 243 -5.21 -36.74 -6.30
CA TRP A 243 -4.67 -37.82 -7.12
C TRP A 243 -3.18 -37.63 -7.31
N ASN A 244 -2.42 -38.71 -7.11
CA ASN A 244 -1.02 -38.76 -7.47
C ASN A 244 -0.95 -39.08 -8.97
N ALA A 245 -0.90 -38.05 -9.80
CA ALA A 245 -0.62 -38.23 -11.21
C ALA A 245 0.89 -38.45 -11.38
N ASP A 246 1.31 -39.72 -11.40
CA ASP A 246 2.63 -40.10 -11.94
C ASP A 246 2.47 -40.79 -13.30
N PRO A 247 2.16 -40.04 -14.38
CA PRO A 247 1.99 -40.63 -15.70
C PRO A 247 3.31 -40.97 -16.40
N THR A 248 4.47 -40.65 -15.80
CA THR A 248 5.79 -40.81 -16.45
C THR A 248 6.74 -41.77 -15.73
N GLY A 249 6.49 -42.13 -14.47
CA GLY A 249 7.37 -42.98 -13.66
C GLY A 249 8.70 -42.30 -13.26
N ILE A 250 8.93 -41.06 -13.70
CA ILE A 250 10.15 -40.27 -13.46
C ILE A 250 9.90 -39.24 -12.34
N THR A 251 8.63 -38.98 -11.99
CA THR A 251 8.27 -37.98 -10.97
C THR A 251 7.20 -38.50 -10.02
N ALA A 252 7.59 -39.35 -9.07
CA ALA A 252 6.77 -39.76 -7.91
C ALA A 252 6.44 -38.60 -6.93
N VAL A 253 6.40 -37.36 -7.41
CA VAL A 253 6.67 -36.14 -6.63
C VAL A 253 5.51 -35.14 -6.67
N ALA A 254 4.63 -35.17 -7.68
CA ALA A 254 3.55 -34.19 -7.84
C ALA A 254 2.19 -34.79 -7.47
N SER A 255 1.57 -34.27 -6.39
CA SER A 255 0.17 -34.55 -6.07
C SER A 255 -0.70 -33.42 -6.60
N ALA A 256 -1.68 -33.73 -7.44
CA ALA A 256 -2.71 -32.79 -7.84
C ALA A 256 -3.89 -32.94 -6.90
N GLY A 257 -4.45 -31.83 -6.44
CA GLY A 257 -5.58 -31.81 -5.54
C GLY A 257 -6.65 -30.83 -5.98
N ALA A 258 -7.90 -31.26 -5.84
CA ALA A 258 -9.06 -30.38 -5.81
C ALA A 258 -9.65 -30.43 -4.41
N SER A 259 -9.84 -29.28 -3.76
CA SER A 259 -10.52 -29.22 -2.48
C SER A 259 -11.66 -28.23 -2.51
N TYR A 260 -12.78 -28.62 -1.93
CA TYR A 260 -13.90 -27.73 -1.64
C TYR A 260 -14.01 -27.58 -0.12
N SER A 261 -14.18 -26.34 0.34
CA SER A 261 -14.30 -26.00 1.75
C SER A 261 -15.48 -25.06 1.96
N THR A 262 -16.16 -25.21 3.08
CA THR A 262 -17.12 -24.26 3.62
C THR A 262 -16.69 -23.87 5.03
N TYR A 263 -16.82 -22.60 5.39
CA TYR A 263 -16.34 -22.09 6.67
C TYR A 263 -17.27 -21.05 7.26
N LEU A 264 -17.31 -21.02 8.60
CA LEU A 264 -17.89 -19.96 9.41
C LEU A 264 -16.75 -19.33 10.21
N LYS A 265 -16.49 -18.05 9.99
CA LYS A 265 -15.43 -17.28 10.64
C LYS A 265 -16.03 -16.13 11.43
N GLY A 266 -15.69 -16.04 12.71
CA GLY A 266 -15.95 -14.89 13.57
C GLY A 266 -14.66 -14.11 13.85
N VAL A 267 -14.74 -12.79 13.80
CA VAL A 267 -13.65 -11.89 14.17
C VAL A 267 -14.18 -10.87 15.17
N PHE A 268 -13.44 -10.69 16.25
CA PHE A 268 -13.63 -9.62 17.22
C PHE A 268 -12.34 -8.80 17.27
N ARG A 269 -12.39 -7.54 16.87
CA ARG A 269 -11.24 -6.64 16.81
C ARG A 269 -11.50 -5.40 17.65
N ILE A 270 -10.49 -4.97 18.39
CA ILE A 270 -10.45 -3.65 19.00
C ILE A 270 -9.27 -2.89 18.37
N SER A 271 -9.51 -1.65 17.97
CA SER A 271 -8.53 -0.76 17.37
C SER A 271 -8.46 0.53 18.17
N VAL A 272 -7.27 0.90 18.64
CA VAL A 272 -7.01 2.10 19.44
C VAL A 272 -6.11 3.02 18.64
N MET A 273 -6.54 4.27 18.43
CA MET A 273 -5.75 5.32 17.80
C MET A 273 -5.51 6.43 18.83
N LYS A 274 -4.24 6.85 18.98
CA LYS A 274 -3.88 8.04 19.76
C LYS A 274 -4.00 9.28 18.87
N GLU A 275 -4.95 10.18 19.15
CA GLU A 275 -5.01 11.47 18.45
C GLU A 275 -3.90 12.40 18.96
N ASP A 276 -3.83 12.52 20.28
CA ASP A 276 -2.84 13.28 21.05
C ASP A 276 -2.79 12.74 22.49
N GLU A 277 -2.16 13.46 23.43
CA GLU A 277 -2.10 13.06 24.84
C GLU A 277 -3.46 13.11 25.56
N ARG A 278 -4.42 13.87 25.03
CA ARG A 278 -5.73 14.06 25.62
C ARG A 278 -6.77 13.11 25.05
N PHE A 279 -6.72 12.80 23.76
CA PHE A 279 -7.79 12.09 23.07
C PHE A 279 -7.33 10.75 22.48
N ALA A 280 -8.15 9.73 22.72
CA ALA A 280 -8.04 8.42 22.07
C ALA A 280 -9.32 8.10 21.29
N ARG A 281 -9.19 7.52 20.09
CA ARG A 281 -10.30 6.82 19.43
C ARG A 281 -10.20 5.33 19.67
N VAL A 282 -11.28 4.72 20.13
CA VAL A 282 -11.38 3.26 20.23
C VAL A 282 -12.52 2.78 19.36
N LYS A 283 -12.22 1.82 18.49
CA LYS A 283 -13.20 1.15 17.64
C LYS A 283 -13.28 -0.33 18.01
N VAL A 284 -14.50 -0.84 18.15
CA VAL A 284 -14.76 -2.28 18.21
C VAL A 284 -15.43 -2.73 16.91
N THR A 285 -14.91 -3.81 16.34
CA THR A 285 -15.43 -4.46 15.14
C THR A 285 -15.77 -5.90 15.46
N ARG A 286 -17.01 -6.29 15.16
CA ARG A 286 -17.47 -7.69 15.20
C ARG A 286 -17.88 -8.07 13.80
N SER A 287 -17.26 -9.09 13.23
CA SER A 287 -17.65 -9.58 11.92
C SER A 287 -17.83 -11.09 11.91
N GLU A 288 -18.90 -11.52 11.24
CA GLU A 288 -19.20 -12.91 10.94
C GLU A 288 -19.11 -13.10 9.43
N THR A 289 -18.45 -14.16 8.99
CA THR A 289 -18.30 -14.46 7.56
C THR A 289 -18.58 -15.94 7.34
N ILE A 290 -19.51 -16.22 6.43
CA ILE A 290 -19.81 -17.55 5.94
C ILE A 290 -19.35 -17.60 4.50
N GLY A 291 -18.45 -18.53 4.18
CA GLY A 291 -17.89 -18.62 2.84
C GLY A 291 -17.67 -20.04 2.38
N HIS A 292 -17.53 -20.18 1.07
CA HIS A 292 -17.07 -21.42 0.46
C HIS A 292 -15.91 -21.11 -0.49
N GLY A 293 -14.98 -22.04 -0.59
CA GLY A 293 -13.80 -21.94 -1.42
C GLY A 293 -13.50 -23.24 -2.13
N ALA A 294 -13.21 -23.16 -3.42
CA ALA A 294 -12.62 -24.23 -4.20
C ALA A 294 -11.15 -23.90 -4.51
N ASN A 295 -10.25 -24.82 -4.19
CA ASN A 295 -8.83 -24.74 -4.55
C ASN A 295 -8.52 -25.88 -5.52
N LEU A 296 -7.85 -25.55 -6.61
CA LEU A 296 -7.20 -26.49 -7.53
C LEU A 296 -5.70 -26.19 -7.51
N GLY A 297 -4.88 -27.18 -7.15
CA GLY A 297 -3.44 -26.97 -7.08
C GLY A 297 -2.65 -28.26 -7.20
N VAL A 298 -1.44 -28.15 -7.73
CA VAL A 298 -0.46 -29.24 -7.73
C VAL A 298 0.59 -28.92 -6.69
N THR A 299 0.85 -29.87 -5.79
CA THR A 299 1.88 -29.76 -4.77
C THR A 299 2.99 -30.78 -5.06
N GLY A 300 4.20 -30.30 -5.31
CA GLY A 300 5.40 -31.13 -5.45
C GLY A 300 6.23 -31.16 -4.17
N LYS A 301 6.61 -32.35 -3.67
CA LYS A 301 7.70 -32.51 -2.68
C LYS A 301 9.02 -32.79 -3.42
N PRO A 302 9.92 -31.81 -3.66
CA PRO A 302 11.08 -32.06 -4.50
C PRO A 302 11.99 -33.15 -3.92
N THR A 303 12.29 -34.16 -4.72
CA THR A 303 13.48 -34.99 -4.58
C THR A 303 14.66 -34.17 -5.12
N LEU A 304 15.69 -33.95 -4.29
CA LEU A 304 16.89 -33.22 -4.70
C LEU A 304 17.68 -34.02 -5.73
N LEU A 305 18.14 -33.34 -6.79
CA LEU A 305 19.35 -33.71 -7.52
C LEU A 305 20.54 -33.56 -6.55
N ASP A 306 21.26 -34.66 -6.32
CA ASP A 306 22.50 -34.69 -5.54
C ASP A 306 23.51 -33.68 -6.11
N GLY A 307 23.86 -32.64 -5.35
CA GLY A 307 24.95 -31.76 -5.76
C GLY A 307 25.14 -30.43 -5.04
N ILE A 308 24.16 -29.89 -4.30
CA ILE A 308 24.34 -28.61 -3.58
C ILE A 308 23.89 -28.76 -2.12
N ILE A 309 24.87 -28.71 -1.20
CA ILE A 309 24.65 -28.73 0.24
C ILE A 309 24.04 -27.39 0.67
N ILE A 310 22.71 -27.30 0.66
CA ILE A 310 21.97 -26.24 1.33
C ILE A 310 21.44 -26.79 2.65
N ILE A 311 21.66 -26.02 3.73
CA ILE A 311 21.29 -26.25 5.13
C ILE A 311 19.96 -27.03 5.23
N LYS A 312 19.94 -28.15 5.95
CA LYS A 312 18.79 -29.08 6.11
C LYS A 312 17.44 -28.42 6.48
N GLY A 313 17.45 -27.20 7.03
CA GLY A 313 16.24 -26.41 7.29
C GLY A 313 15.54 -25.87 6.03
N LEU A 314 16.29 -25.49 4.99
CA LEU A 314 15.74 -25.01 3.71
C LEU A 314 15.09 -26.15 2.90
N GLN A 315 15.55 -27.39 3.07
CA GLN A 315 15.03 -28.56 2.35
C GLN A 315 13.55 -28.82 2.65
N LYS A 316 13.08 -28.58 3.89
CA LYS A 316 11.65 -28.71 4.24
C LYS A 316 10.78 -27.58 3.70
N GLN A 317 11.37 -26.43 3.36
CA GLN A 317 10.67 -25.22 2.91
C GLN A 317 10.61 -25.08 1.38
N LEU A 318 11.41 -25.87 0.65
CA LEU A 318 11.36 -25.98 -0.80
C LEU A 318 10.13 -26.78 -1.24
N LYS A 319 8.93 -26.23 -1.06
CA LYS A 319 7.72 -26.78 -1.71
C LYS A 319 7.59 -26.14 -3.08
N ILE A 320 7.66 -26.93 -4.15
CA ILE A 320 7.37 -26.43 -5.50
C ILE A 320 5.86 -26.56 -5.69
N VAL A 321 5.18 -25.43 -5.80
CA VAL A 321 3.75 -25.37 -6.10
C VAL A 321 3.64 -24.81 -7.51
N PRO A 322 3.71 -25.66 -8.55
CA PRO A 322 3.75 -25.18 -9.93
C PRO A 322 2.51 -24.39 -10.31
N PHE A 323 1.35 -24.63 -9.72
CA PHE A 323 0.24 -23.69 -9.82
C PHE A 323 -0.73 -23.86 -8.65
N GLU A 324 -1.41 -22.77 -8.32
CA GLU A 324 -2.47 -22.69 -7.33
C GLU A 324 -3.58 -21.83 -7.92
N PHE A 325 -4.81 -22.31 -7.93
CA PHE A 325 -5.98 -21.56 -8.35
C PHE A 325 -7.05 -21.66 -7.26
N ASN A 326 -7.50 -20.50 -6.77
CA ASN A 326 -8.53 -20.41 -5.75
C ASN A 326 -9.71 -19.61 -6.29
N VAL A 327 -10.92 -20.13 -6.10
CA VAL A 327 -12.16 -19.40 -6.28
C VAL A 327 -12.92 -19.47 -4.97
N GLY A 328 -13.36 -18.33 -4.46
CA GLY A 328 -14.14 -18.27 -3.23
C GLY A 328 -15.24 -17.25 -3.31
N SER A 329 -16.31 -17.49 -2.56
CA SER A 329 -17.35 -16.52 -2.32
C SER A 329 -17.75 -16.55 -0.84
N SER A 330 -18.02 -15.38 -0.28
CA SER A 330 -18.41 -15.24 1.12
C SER A 330 -19.49 -14.19 1.32
N LEU A 331 -20.34 -14.44 2.31
CA LEU A 331 -21.32 -13.51 2.85
C LEU A 331 -20.86 -13.11 4.25
N GLY A 332 -20.70 -11.82 4.46
CA GLY A 332 -20.25 -11.21 5.69
C GLY A 332 -21.34 -10.35 6.32
N ARG A 333 -21.35 -10.29 7.65
CA ARG A 333 -22.02 -9.25 8.43
C ARG A 333 -20.99 -8.63 9.35
N SER A 334 -20.97 -7.32 9.45
CA SER A 334 -20.11 -6.61 10.40
C SER A 334 -20.89 -5.55 11.17
N PHE A 335 -20.48 -5.38 12.41
CA PHE A 335 -20.95 -4.35 13.32
C PHE A 335 -19.73 -3.63 13.89
N ASP A 336 -19.66 -2.34 13.66
CA ASP A 336 -18.59 -1.49 14.16
C ASP A 336 -19.16 -0.36 15.02
N VAL A 337 -18.46 -0.04 16.09
CA VAL A 337 -18.75 1.15 16.91
C VAL A 337 -17.46 1.86 17.24
N GLY A 338 -17.43 3.17 17.04
CA GLY A 338 -16.29 4.03 17.37
C GLY A 338 -16.63 5.04 18.46
N TYR A 339 -15.73 5.22 19.42
CA TYR A 339 -15.83 6.19 20.50
C TYR A 339 -14.56 7.04 20.55
N ARG A 340 -14.71 8.30 20.99
CA ARG A 340 -13.63 9.23 21.31
C ARG A 340 -13.63 9.47 22.81
N PHE A 341 -12.52 9.18 23.47
CA PHE A 341 -12.35 9.34 24.92
C PHE A 341 -11.53 10.59 25.22
N ASP A 342 -11.98 11.41 26.17
CA ASP A 342 -11.19 12.48 26.77
C ASP A 342 -10.46 11.95 28.00
N LEU A 343 -9.18 11.66 27.84
CA LEU A 343 -8.30 11.09 28.86
C LEU A 343 -7.83 12.11 29.90
N SER A 344 -8.17 13.39 29.72
CA SER A 344 -8.01 14.39 30.79
C SER A 344 -9.07 14.20 31.90
N SER A 345 -10.22 13.60 31.57
CA SER A 345 -11.28 13.27 32.52
C SER A 345 -10.99 11.94 33.23
N ALA A 346 -11.26 11.87 34.54
CA ALA A 346 -11.14 10.61 35.29
C ALA A 346 -12.13 9.54 34.77
N GLN A 347 -13.37 9.95 34.46
CA GLN A 347 -14.38 9.07 33.87
C GLN A 347 -13.97 8.59 32.47
N GLY A 348 -13.39 9.50 31.65
CA GLY A 348 -12.92 9.15 30.32
C GLY A 348 -11.78 8.13 30.35
N ARG A 349 -10.86 8.24 31.31
CA ARG A 349 -9.79 7.25 31.54
C ARG A 349 -10.34 5.90 31.99
N GLU A 350 -11.24 5.87 32.96
CA GLU A 350 -11.83 4.62 33.45
C GLU A 350 -12.61 3.89 32.35
N ALA A 351 -13.43 4.61 31.60
CA ALA A 351 -14.18 4.08 30.47
C ALA A 351 -13.24 3.58 29.35
N TYR A 352 -12.14 4.29 29.08
CA TYR A 352 -11.12 3.87 28.14
C TYR A 352 -10.49 2.53 28.53
N GLU A 353 -9.99 2.41 29.77
CA GLU A 353 -9.33 1.18 30.25
C GLU A 353 -10.27 -0.03 30.23
N LYS A 354 -11.58 0.17 30.46
CA LYS A 354 -12.59 -0.88 30.31
C LYS A 354 -12.89 -1.20 28.84
N ALA A 355 -12.98 -0.19 27.98
CA ALA A 355 -13.26 -0.36 26.56
C ALA A 355 -12.16 -1.16 25.85
N VAL A 356 -10.87 -0.87 26.13
CA VAL A 356 -9.75 -1.59 25.50
C VAL A 356 -9.68 -3.08 25.90
N VAL A 357 -10.25 -3.48 27.03
CA VAL A 357 -10.39 -4.92 27.36
C VAL A 357 -11.71 -5.54 26.88
N GLY A 358 -12.48 -4.81 26.06
CA GLY A 358 -13.72 -5.28 25.44
C GLY A 358 -15.00 -4.99 26.23
N ARG A 359 -14.94 -4.17 27.29
CA ARG A 359 -16.10 -3.80 28.12
C ARG A 359 -16.59 -2.40 27.76
N PHE A 360 -17.44 -2.32 26.74
CA PHE A 360 -17.93 -1.05 26.18
C PHE A 360 -19.19 -0.48 26.87
N ALA A 361 -19.79 -1.19 27.83
CA ALA A 361 -21.05 -0.77 28.46
C ALA A 361 -20.98 0.64 29.08
N GLU A 362 -19.88 0.97 29.76
CA GLU A 362 -19.70 2.30 30.36
C GLU A 362 -19.43 3.39 29.33
N ALA A 363 -18.73 3.05 28.23
CA ALA A 363 -18.54 3.98 27.13
C ALA A 363 -19.87 4.30 26.43
N ASP A 364 -20.76 3.31 26.28
CA ASP A 364 -22.13 3.52 25.80
C ASP A 364 -22.95 4.38 26.77
N GLU A 365 -22.95 4.06 28.06
CA GLU A 365 -23.69 4.82 29.08
C GLU A 365 -23.25 6.29 29.14
N LEU A 366 -21.94 6.57 29.18
CA LEU A 366 -21.41 7.94 29.22
C LEU A 366 -21.71 8.70 27.92
N ALA A 367 -21.67 8.02 26.77
CA ALA A 367 -21.98 8.64 25.48
C ALA A 367 -23.48 8.95 25.34
N GLU A 368 -24.38 8.12 25.90
CA GLU A 368 -25.82 8.37 25.93
C GLU A 368 -26.20 9.53 26.86
N GLN A 369 -25.41 9.77 27.91
CA GLN A 369 -25.56 10.90 28.82
C GLN A 369 -25.02 12.23 28.27
N ASP A 370 -24.53 12.26 27.02
CA ASP A 370 -23.87 13.42 26.40
C ASP A 370 -22.69 13.96 27.25
N SER A 371 -21.94 13.06 27.88
CA SER A 371 -20.76 13.42 28.66
C SER A 371 -19.61 13.83 27.75
N GLU A 372 -18.94 14.94 28.08
CA GLU A 372 -17.69 15.33 27.41
C GLU A 372 -16.56 14.29 27.58
N ALA A 373 -16.69 13.37 28.55
CA ALA A 373 -15.70 12.32 28.80
C ALA A 373 -15.62 11.28 27.67
N VAL A 374 -16.74 10.94 27.03
CA VAL A 374 -16.81 9.93 25.97
C VAL A 374 -17.84 10.36 24.93
N LYS A 375 -17.41 10.50 23.68
CA LYS A 375 -18.28 10.80 22.54
C LYS A 375 -18.37 9.61 21.60
N LYS A 376 -19.57 9.12 21.32
CA LYS A 376 -19.79 8.10 20.29
C LYS A 376 -19.62 8.76 18.91
N ILE A 377 -18.64 8.29 18.16
CA ILE A 377 -18.29 8.86 16.84
C ILE A 377 -19.20 8.29 15.76
N PHE A 378 -19.40 6.96 15.77
CA PHE A 378 -20.25 6.30 14.80
C PHE A 378 -20.71 4.92 15.27
N THR A 379 -21.75 4.40 14.63
CA THR A 379 -22.14 2.99 14.62
C THR A 379 -22.35 2.55 13.17
N ARG A 380 -21.75 1.43 12.74
CA ARG A 380 -21.92 0.87 11.39
C ARG A 380 -22.43 -0.55 11.48
N ASN A 381 -23.51 -0.83 10.74
CA ASN A 381 -23.94 -2.18 10.41
C ASN A 381 -23.72 -2.40 8.92
N ALA A 382 -22.95 -3.41 8.53
CA ALA A 382 -22.72 -3.69 7.12
C ALA A 382 -22.95 -5.16 6.77
N LYS A 383 -23.50 -5.38 5.58
CA LYS A 383 -23.58 -6.69 4.92
C LYS A 383 -22.63 -6.67 3.74
N THR A 384 -21.81 -7.70 3.65
CA THR A 384 -20.76 -7.80 2.63
C THR A 384 -20.95 -9.06 1.81
N ASN A 385 -20.89 -8.94 0.49
CA ASN A 385 -20.87 -10.09 -0.42
C ASN A 385 -19.55 -10.05 -1.19
N ASP A 386 -18.69 -11.02 -0.95
CA ASP A 386 -17.38 -11.10 -1.59
C ASP A 386 -17.33 -12.26 -2.59
N SER A 387 -16.58 -12.04 -3.67
CA SER A 387 -16.14 -13.04 -4.62
C SER A 387 -14.67 -12.81 -4.90
N THR A 388 -13.85 -13.85 -4.77
CA THR A 388 -12.42 -13.77 -5.06
C THR A 388 -12.03 -14.86 -6.02
N THR A 389 -11.24 -14.50 -7.03
CA THR A 389 -10.56 -15.45 -7.90
C THR A 389 -9.08 -15.17 -7.83
N SER A 390 -8.26 -16.17 -7.59
CA SER A 390 -6.81 -16.01 -7.59
C SER A 390 -6.14 -17.18 -8.27
N GLY A 391 -4.99 -16.91 -8.86
CA GLY A 391 -4.14 -17.90 -9.45
C GLY A 391 -2.69 -17.50 -9.25
N GLY A 392 -1.82 -18.47 -9.08
CA GLY A 392 -0.41 -18.23 -8.87
C GLY A 392 0.45 -19.39 -9.33
N LEU A 393 1.72 -19.08 -9.55
CA LEU A 393 2.76 -20.01 -9.97
C LEU A 393 3.94 -19.78 -9.04
N ARG A 394 4.46 -20.86 -8.44
CA ARG A 394 5.65 -20.81 -7.59
C ARG A 394 6.67 -21.86 -8.01
N LEU A 395 7.71 -21.41 -8.69
CA LEU A 395 8.85 -22.23 -9.08
C LEU A 395 9.90 -22.22 -7.96
N GLY A 396 9.58 -22.93 -6.87
CA GLY A 396 10.42 -23.03 -5.68
C GLY A 396 10.60 -21.69 -4.96
N PHE A 397 11.86 -21.29 -4.76
CA PHE A 397 12.21 -19.98 -4.20
C PHE A 397 12.57 -18.95 -5.29
N LEU A 398 12.85 -19.39 -6.52
CA LEU A 398 13.40 -18.57 -7.60
C LEU A 398 12.40 -17.58 -8.17
N PHE A 399 11.15 -18.02 -8.36
CA PHE A 399 10.12 -17.22 -9.01
C PHE A 399 8.75 -17.47 -8.39
N LYS A 400 8.00 -16.40 -8.20
CA LYS A 400 6.61 -16.44 -7.74
C LYS A 400 5.80 -15.42 -8.53
N HIS A 401 4.77 -15.88 -9.20
CA HIS A 401 3.77 -15.06 -9.86
C HIS A 401 2.43 -15.23 -9.14
N LYS A 402 1.67 -14.14 -8.98
CA LYS A 402 0.32 -14.15 -8.42
C LYS A 402 -0.56 -13.18 -9.19
N ALA A 403 -1.80 -13.59 -9.47
CA ALA A 403 -2.85 -12.74 -10.00
C ALA A 403 -4.16 -13.03 -9.27
N ARG A 404 -4.76 -12.01 -8.66
CA ARG A 404 -5.98 -12.06 -7.86
C ARG A 404 -6.95 -11.01 -8.39
N ALA A 405 -8.22 -11.35 -8.48
CA ALA A 405 -9.30 -10.38 -8.54
C ALA A 405 -10.22 -10.60 -7.34
N SER A 406 -10.62 -9.50 -6.70
CA SER A 406 -11.68 -9.47 -5.68
C SER A 406 -12.85 -8.66 -6.21
N PHE A 407 -14.05 -9.03 -5.82
CA PHE A 407 -15.25 -8.22 -5.96
C PHE A 407 -15.99 -8.25 -4.62
N SER A 408 -16.32 -7.07 -4.10
CA SER A 408 -16.96 -6.90 -2.80
C SER A 408 -18.10 -5.91 -2.91
N ASN A 409 -19.30 -6.31 -2.50
CA ASN A 409 -20.45 -5.42 -2.34
C ASN A 409 -20.74 -5.23 -0.87
N VAL A 410 -20.69 -3.99 -0.39
CA VAL A 410 -20.92 -3.60 1.01
C VAL A 410 -22.17 -2.72 1.08
N ASP A 411 -23.23 -3.22 1.70
CA ASP A 411 -24.42 -2.43 2.05
C ASP A 411 -24.32 -2.05 3.53
N ALA A 412 -24.07 -0.77 3.79
CA ALA A 412 -23.78 -0.25 5.12
C ALA A 412 -24.82 0.80 5.56
N VAL A 413 -25.30 0.65 6.80
CA VAL A 413 -26.03 1.67 7.53
C VAL A 413 -25.10 2.22 8.60
N VAL A 414 -24.80 3.51 8.53
CA VAL A 414 -23.91 4.17 9.46
C VAL A 414 -24.62 5.32 10.14
N THR A 415 -24.60 5.32 11.47
CA THR A 415 -25.17 6.37 12.29
C THR A 415 -24.04 7.18 12.91
N PHE A 416 -24.00 8.46 12.58
CA PHE A 416 -23.17 9.49 13.20
C PHE A 416 -24.02 10.35 14.14
N PRO A 417 -23.41 11.22 14.97
CA PRO A 417 -24.15 12.20 15.76
C PRO A 417 -25.03 13.14 14.93
N ASP A 418 -24.66 13.44 13.68
CA ASP A 418 -25.40 14.32 12.77
C ASP A 418 -26.53 13.61 12.01
N GLY A 419 -26.58 12.28 12.03
CA GLY A 419 -27.64 11.50 11.38
C GLY A 419 -27.23 10.09 10.95
N THR A 420 -28.21 9.34 10.43
CA THR A 420 -27.98 8.03 9.84
C THR A 420 -27.88 8.13 8.32
N ARG A 421 -26.91 7.43 7.75
CA ARG A 421 -26.65 7.35 6.31
C ARG A 421 -26.59 5.92 5.83
N ARG A 422 -27.20 5.64 4.68
CA ARG A 422 -27.17 4.34 4.00
C ARG A 422 -26.30 4.44 2.75
N VAL A 423 -25.23 3.66 2.72
CA VAL A 423 -24.23 3.67 1.66
C VAL A 423 -24.06 2.27 1.12
N LEU A 424 -24.12 2.15 -0.20
CA LEU A 424 -23.77 0.95 -0.93
C LEU A 424 -22.42 1.19 -1.62
N THR A 425 -21.44 0.34 -1.35
CA THR A 425 -20.12 0.37 -2.00
C THR A 425 -19.90 -0.93 -2.76
N SER A 426 -19.60 -0.83 -4.06
CA SER A 426 -19.20 -1.96 -4.89
C SER A 426 -17.74 -1.78 -5.30
N LEU A 427 -16.86 -2.67 -4.85
CA LEU A 427 -15.42 -2.61 -5.03
C LEU A 427 -14.95 -3.80 -5.86
N SER A 428 -14.30 -3.54 -6.98
CA SER A 428 -13.58 -4.54 -7.76
C SER A 428 -12.08 -4.26 -7.71
N GLU A 429 -11.29 -5.23 -7.25
CA GLU A 429 -9.84 -5.14 -7.15
C GLU A 429 -9.19 -6.16 -8.07
N SER A 430 -8.05 -5.79 -8.64
CA SER A 430 -7.21 -6.64 -9.47
C SER A 430 -5.75 -6.45 -9.08
N ASP A 431 -5.17 -7.45 -8.43
CA ASP A 431 -3.76 -7.52 -8.11
C ASP A 431 -3.07 -8.49 -9.05
N ARG A 432 -1.98 -8.09 -9.69
CA ARG A 432 -1.06 -9.02 -10.35
C ARG A 432 0.37 -8.65 -10.04
N GLY A 433 1.24 -9.63 -9.95
CA GLY A 433 2.64 -9.35 -9.77
C GLY A 433 3.49 -10.60 -9.79
N TRP A 434 4.76 -10.40 -10.07
CA TRP A 434 5.77 -11.42 -9.98
C TRP A 434 6.93 -10.94 -9.14
N ARG A 435 7.68 -11.91 -8.62
CA ARG A 435 8.93 -11.67 -7.91
C ARG A 435 9.93 -12.77 -8.17
N LEU A 436 11.18 -12.38 -8.23
CA LEU A 436 12.34 -13.25 -8.21
C LEU A 436 12.91 -13.36 -6.78
N PHE A 437 13.75 -14.36 -6.54
CA PHE A 437 14.45 -14.51 -5.27
C PHE A 437 15.37 -13.31 -4.96
N TRP A 438 15.96 -12.72 -5.99
CA TRP A 438 16.93 -11.63 -5.93
C TRP A 438 16.29 -10.24 -5.78
N GLY A 439 15.12 -10.17 -5.15
CA GLY A 439 14.50 -8.89 -4.80
C GLY A 439 13.71 -8.28 -5.94
N VAL A 440 14.05 -8.57 -7.21
CA VAL A 440 13.34 -8.01 -8.37
C VAL A 440 11.87 -8.44 -8.37
N TYR A 441 10.96 -7.47 -8.33
CA TYR A 441 9.53 -7.66 -8.39
C TYR A 441 8.85 -6.55 -9.19
N GLU A 442 7.68 -6.91 -9.73
CA GLU A 442 6.74 -5.99 -10.37
C GLU A 442 5.35 -6.31 -9.82
N LYS A 443 4.61 -5.29 -9.40
CA LYS A 443 3.27 -5.42 -8.85
C LYS A 443 2.36 -4.35 -9.46
N PHE A 444 1.25 -4.80 -10.01
CA PHE A 444 0.14 -3.96 -10.43
C PHE A 444 -1.04 -4.18 -9.48
N HIS A 445 -1.71 -3.10 -9.13
CA HIS A 445 -2.95 -3.10 -8.39
C HIS A 445 -3.91 -2.15 -9.09
N ASN A 446 -5.13 -2.59 -9.38
CA ASN A 446 -6.20 -1.75 -9.89
C ASN A 446 -7.43 -1.90 -8.98
N SER A 447 -8.11 -0.81 -8.69
CA SER A 447 -9.30 -0.76 -7.86
C SER A 447 -10.37 0.08 -8.56
N PHE A 448 -11.59 -0.44 -8.62
CA PHE A 448 -12.76 0.22 -9.19
C PHE A 448 -13.85 0.22 -8.14
N THR A 449 -14.14 1.40 -7.60
CA THR A 449 -15.10 1.60 -6.51
C THR A 449 -16.29 2.39 -7.03
N VAL A 450 -17.48 1.83 -6.92
CA VAL A 450 -18.76 2.53 -7.10
C VAL A 450 -19.30 2.80 -5.70
N ASN A 451 -19.55 4.06 -5.35
CA ASN A 451 -20.35 4.36 -4.14
C ASN A 451 -21.69 4.94 -4.53
N LEU A 452 -22.72 4.56 -3.76
CA LEU A 452 -24.08 5.02 -3.89
C LEU A 452 -24.61 5.42 -2.51
N ASP A 453 -24.87 6.70 -2.33
CA ASP A 453 -25.59 7.26 -1.19
C ASP A 453 -27.10 7.11 -1.41
N LEU A 454 -27.72 6.18 -0.67
CA LEU A 454 -29.12 5.82 -0.84
C LEU A 454 -30.06 6.92 -0.33
N ASP A 455 -29.65 7.67 0.68
CA ASP A 455 -30.50 8.72 1.26
C ASP A 455 -30.53 9.94 0.34
N ARG A 456 -29.39 10.28 -0.30
CA ARG A 456 -29.38 11.31 -1.36
C ARG A 456 -30.23 10.90 -2.55
N LEU A 457 -30.15 9.64 -2.97
CA LEU A 457 -30.96 9.10 -4.05
C LEU A 457 -32.46 9.23 -3.75
N GLU A 458 -32.88 8.82 -2.55
CA GLU A 458 -34.29 8.87 -2.11
C GLU A 458 -34.79 10.32 -1.94
N ASN A 459 -33.91 11.27 -1.61
CA ASN A 459 -34.21 12.70 -1.54
C ASN A 459 -34.27 13.41 -2.92
N GLY A 460 -34.15 12.68 -4.03
CA GLY A 460 -34.23 13.23 -5.39
C GLY A 460 -32.92 13.83 -5.92
N ASN A 461 -31.82 13.75 -5.17
CA ASN A 461 -30.50 14.24 -5.58
C ASN A 461 -29.69 13.15 -6.32
N ALA A 462 -30.30 12.51 -7.32
CA ALA A 462 -29.72 11.38 -8.04
C ALA A 462 -28.36 11.70 -8.68
N ASP A 463 -28.17 12.94 -9.14
CA ASP A 463 -26.93 13.41 -9.79
C ASP A 463 -25.71 13.44 -8.85
N GLU A 464 -25.94 13.47 -7.54
CA GLU A 464 -24.88 13.44 -6.52
C GLU A 464 -24.86 12.15 -5.70
N ALA A 465 -25.83 11.25 -5.93
CA ALA A 465 -25.98 10.04 -5.14
C ALA A 465 -24.94 8.99 -5.50
N MET A 466 -24.51 8.93 -6.78
CA MET A 466 -23.61 7.90 -7.27
C MET A 466 -22.31 8.50 -7.78
N ASN A 467 -21.20 7.91 -7.38
CA ASN A 467 -19.88 8.22 -7.91
C ASN A 467 -19.10 6.96 -8.25
N PHE A 468 -18.05 7.14 -9.02
CA PHE A 468 -17.14 6.08 -9.40
C PHE A 468 -15.71 6.56 -9.25
N VAL A 469 -14.90 5.78 -8.56
CA VAL A 469 -13.49 6.02 -8.34
C VAL A 469 -12.71 4.85 -8.93
N MET A 470 -11.74 5.18 -9.77
CA MET A 470 -10.81 4.23 -10.35
C MET A 470 -9.42 4.55 -9.88
N GLU A 471 -8.71 3.56 -9.35
CA GLU A 471 -7.34 3.68 -8.88
C GLU A 471 -6.46 2.62 -9.56
N GLY A 472 -5.23 2.99 -9.84
CA GLY A 472 -4.21 2.05 -10.31
C GLY A 472 -2.87 2.36 -9.67
N LYS A 473 -2.12 1.32 -9.32
CA LYS A 473 -0.77 1.40 -8.77
C LYS A 473 0.14 0.39 -9.45
N ILE A 474 1.35 0.82 -9.78
CA ILE A 474 2.44 0.00 -10.30
C ILE A 474 3.63 0.20 -9.38
N ASP A 475 4.14 -0.86 -8.78
CA ASP A 475 5.38 -0.86 -8.02
C ASP A 475 6.37 -1.80 -8.71
N ASP A 476 7.54 -1.29 -9.06
CA ASP A 476 8.58 -2.08 -9.70
C ASP A 476 9.94 -1.74 -9.09
N SER A 477 10.63 -2.74 -8.56
CA SER A 477 11.96 -2.61 -7.95
C SER A 477 13.08 -2.24 -8.92
N ASP A 478 12.96 -2.55 -10.21
CA ASP A 478 14.08 -2.53 -11.15
C ASP A 478 13.65 -2.13 -12.56
N THR A 479 13.10 -0.92 -12.67
CA THR A 479 12.46 -0.43 -13.89
C THR A 479 13.46 0.01 -14.94
N ASP A 480 13.39 -0.59 -16.12
CA ASP A 480 14.11 -0.09 -17.29
C ASP A 480 13.37 1.08 -17.96
N LEU A 481 14.05 1.78 -18.88
CA LEU A 481 13.43 2.92 -19.53
C LEU A 481 12.19 2.55 -20.37
N GLY A 482 12.20 1.39 -21.03
CA GLY A 482 11.06 0.93 -21.82
C GLY A 482 9.83 0.72 -20.93
N GLU A 483 10.02 0.04 -19.81
CA GLU A 483 9.02 -0.19 -18.77
C GLU A 483 8.51 1.12 -18.19
N TYR A 484 9.40 2.05 -17.80
CA TYR A 484 9.01 3.38 -17.33
C TYR A 484 8.13 4.11 -18.34
N LEU A 485 8.49 4.07 -19.63
CA LEU A 485 7.71 4.74 -20.68
C LEU A 485 6.33 4.09 -20.83
N LEU A 486 6.23 2.77 -20.72
CA LEU A 486 4.96 2.04 -20.73
C LEU A 486 4.11 2.39 -19.51
N TYR A 487 4.67 2.39 -18.31
CA TYR A 487 3.96 2.76 -17.08
C TYR A 487 3.50 4.22 -17.13
N ALA A 488 4.36 5.13 -17.58
CA ALA A 488 4.02 6.53 -17.77
C ALA A 488 2.87 6.70 -18.78
N LEU A 489 2.88 5.98 -19.91
CA LEU A 489 1.78 5.99 -20.88
C LEU A 489 0.49 5.42 -20.26
N GLU A 490 0.61 4.33 -19.49
CA GLU A 490 -0.53 3.71 -18.83
C GLU A 490 -1.23 4.68 -17.87
N MET A 491 -0.46 5.39 -17.06
CA MET A 491 -0.94 6.40 -16.13
C MET A 491 -1.55 7.61 -16.86
N GLU A 492 -0.86 8.12 -17.90
CA GLU A 492 -1.31 9.27 -18.72
C GLU A 492 -2.61 8.96 -19.47
N ASP A 493 -2.75 7.77 -20.04
CA ASP A 493 -3.95 7.30 -20.71
C ASP A 493 -5.10 7.11 -19.72
N ALA A 494 -4.82 6.58 -18.53
CA ALA A 494 -5.82 6.38 -17.49
C ALA A 494 -6.40 7.71 -16.98
N VAL A 495 -5.60 8.77 -16.88
CA VAL A 495 -6.12 10.12 -16.54
C VAL A 495 -6.57 10.92 -17.76
N GLY A 496 -6.15 10.54 -18.96
CA GLY A 496 -6.41 11.24 -20.22
C GLY A 496 -5.63 12.55 -20.35
N LYS A 497 -4.42 12.62 -19.81
CA LYS A 497 -3.54 13.79 -19.87
C LYS A 497 -2.14 13.32 -20.29
N PRO A 498 -1.78 13.43 -21.59
CA PRO A 498 -0.44 13.05 -22.05
C PRO A 498 0.62 14.03 -21.56
N GLY A 499 1.84 13.54 -21.37
CA GLY A 499 3.00 14.35 -20.99
C GLY A 499 3.02 14.82 -19.53
N VAL A 500 2.30 14.13 -18.64
CA VAL A 500 2.42 14.31 -17.18
C VAL A 500 3.82 13.91 -16.74
N PHE A 501 4.29 12.76 -17.22
CA PHE A 501 5.60 12.23 -16.87
C PHE A 501 6.65 12.68 -17.88
N ARG A 502 7.85 12.93 -17.36
CA ARG A 502 8.97 13.36 -18.18
C ARG A 502 9.45 12.19 -19.03
N ARG A 503 9.48 12.41 -20.35
CA ARG A 503 10.11 11.49 -21.29
C ARG A 503 11.60 11.84 -21.36
N PRO A 504 12.54 10.91 -21.10
CA PRO A 504 13.95 11.18 -21.35
C PRO A 504 14.17 11.39 -22.85
N PRO A 505 15.23 12.12 -23.22
CA PRO A 505 15.50 12.43 -24.62
C PRO A 505 15.68 11.11 -25.40
N PRO A 506 15.20 11.05 -26.65
CA PRO A 506 15.41 9.88 -27.50
C PRO A 506 16.90 9.71 -27.75
N GLN A 507 17.55 8.81 -27.02
CA GLN A 507 18.93 8.40 -27.26
C GLN A 507 18.93 7.05 -27.97
N GLU A 508 19.81 6.84 -28.95
CA GLU A 508 19.90 5.59 -29.73
C GLU A 508 20.23 4.33 -28.90
N ARG A 509 20.55 4.48 -27.61
CA ARG A 509 20.84 3.38 -26.67
C ARG A 509 19.96 3.39 -25.41
N ALA A 510 18.80 4.06 -25.47
CA ALA A 510 17.99 4.35 -24.29
C ALA A 510 17.41 3.09 -23.59
N HIS A 511 17.26 1.96 -24.30
CA HIS A 511 16.75 0.70 -23.74
C HIS A 511 17.63 0.02 -22.67
N ARG A 512 18.80 0.58 -22.34
CA ARG A 512 19.68 0.04 -21.28
C ARG A 512 19.79 0.93 -20.05
N VAL A 513 19.09 2.07 -20.03
CA VAL A 513 19.06 2.93 -18.85
C VAL A 513 18.08 2.33 -17.86
N ASN A 514 18.63 1.86 -16.75
CA ASN A 514 17.86 1.40 -15.61
C ASN A 514 17.57 2.63 -14.74
N LEU A 515 16.30 2.84 -14.38
CA LEU A 515 15.84 3.98 -13.60
C LEU A 515 15.73 3.65 -12.11
N GLY A 516 16.18 2.45 -11.75
CA GLY A 516 16.03 1.82 -10.45
C GLY A 516 14.58 1.54 -10.16
N ARG A 517 14.26 1.56 -8.87
CA ARG A 517 12.90 1.41 -8.41
C ARG A 517 12.00 2.54 -8.89
N SER A 518 10.80 2.17 -9.29
CA SER A 518 9.72 3.10 -9.61
C SER A 518 8.41 2.72 -8.92
N SER A 519 7.61 3.73 -8.65
CA SER A 519 6.23 3.56 -8.18
C SER A 519 5.35 4.59 -8.87
N PHE A 520 4.27 4.13 -9.47
CA PHE A 520 3.30 4.96 -10.17
C PHE A 520 1.93 4.72 -9.57
N TYR A 521 1.14 5.78 -9.42
CA TYR A 521 -0.21 5.71 -8.91
C TYR A 521 -1.10 6.72 -9.63
N TYR A 522 -2.32 6.33 -9.94
CA TYR A 522 -3.35 7.24 -10.41
C TYR A 522 -4.66 6.99 -9.67
N ARG A 523 -5.47 8.05 -9.60
CA ARG A 523 -6.84 8.03 -9.13
C ARG A 523 -7.68 8.92 -10.04
N VAL A 524 -8.79 8.41 -10.54
CA VAL A 524 -9.75 9.13 -11.37
C VAL A 524 -11.13 9.04 -10.73
N GLY A 525 -11.76 10.18 -10.52
CA GLY A 525 -13.13 10.28 -9.99
C GLY A 525 -14.10 10.71 -11.09
N LEU A 526 -15.22 10.01 -11.18
CA LEU A 526 -16.34 10.33 -12.07
C LEU A 526 -17.60 10.61 -11.26
N ASN A 527 -18.36 11.63 -11.68
CA ASN A 527 -19.69 11.91 -11.13
C ASN A 527 -20.79 11.14 -11.87
N HIS A 528 -22.02 11.21 -11.35
CA HIS A 528 -23.18 10.50 -11.90
C HIS A 528 -23.42 10.79 -13.39
N ARG A 529 -23.26 12.05 -13.85
CA ARG A 529 -23.50 12.42 -15.25
C ARG A 529 -22.54 11.70 -16.20
N GLN A 530 -21.26 11.67 -15.86
CA GLN A 530 -20.22 11.00 -16.66
C GLN A 530 -20.45 9.49 -16.64
N LEU A 531 -20.78 8.95 -15.48
CA LEU A 531 -21.07 7.53 -15.34
C LEU A 531 -22.31 7.10 -16.14
N LYS A 532 -23.36 7.90 -16.13
CA LYS A 532 -24.56 7.69 -16.95
C LYS A 532 -24.23 7.67 -18.43
N ARG A 533 -23.41 8.62 -18.91
CA ARG A 533 -22.91 8.62 -20.29
C ARG A 533 -22.17 7.32 -20.63
N PHE A 534 -21.33 6.83 -19.71
CA PHE A 534 -20.64 5.55 -19.89
C PHE A 534 -21.62 4.37 -19.97
N ILE A 535 -22.59 4.28 -19.06
CA ILE A 535 -23.62 3.22 -19.03
C ILE A 535 -24.50 3.25 -20.29
N ASP A 536 -24.88 4.45 -20.73
CA ASP A 536 -25.81 4.65 -21.85
C ASP A 536 -25.19 4.49 -23.23
N THR A 537 -23.87 4.26 -23.32
CA THR A 537 -23.13 4.03 -24.57
C THR A 537 -23.90 3.11 -25.53
N PRO A 538 -24.13 3.52 -26.78
CA PRO A 538 -24.81 2.69 -27.78
C PRO A 538 -24.09 1.37 -28.03
N LYS A 539 -24.84 0.28 -28.28
CA LYS A 539 -24.25 -1.07 -28.45
C LYS A 539 -23.29 -1.14 -29.63
N GLU A 540 -23.54 -0.32 -30.64
CA GLU A 540 -22.78 -0.18 -31.87
C GLU A 540 -21.41 0.44 -31.60
N GLN A 541 -21.29 1.29 -30.57
CA GLN A 541 -20.05 1.97 -30.18
C GLN A 541 -19.22 1.15 -29.19
N MET A 542 -19.82 0.20 -28.46
CA MET A 542 -19.12 -0.61 -27.46
C MET A 542 -17.92 -1.38 -28.03
N TRP A 543 -18.05 -1.97 -29.22
CA TRP A 543 -16.95 -2.70 -29.84
C TRP A 543 -15.80 -1.79 -30.26
N ALA A 544 -16.09 -0.62 -30.84
CA ALA A 544 -15.06 0.35 -31.20
C ALA A 544 -14.34 0.90 -29.96
N ALA A 545 -15.05 1.10 -28.85
CA ALA A 545 -14.45 1.49 -27.58
C ALA A 545 -13.54 0.38 -27.02
N LEU A 546 -13.98 -0.87 -27.07
CA LEU A 546 -13.18 -2.03 -26.64
C LEU A 546 -11.95 -2.25 -27.52
N GLU A 547 -12.06 -2.12 -28.85
CA GLU A 547 -10.92 -2.20 -29.76
C GLU A 547 -9.82 -1.21 -29.36
N LYS A 548 -10.20 0.06 -29.14
CA LYS A 548 -9.26 1.10 -28.69
C LYS A 548 -8.69 0.81 -27.29
N ALA A 549 -9.53 0.41 -26.35
CA ALA A 549 -9.11 0.12 -24.97
C ALA A 549 -8.09 -1.03 -24.88
N PHE A 550 -8.19 -2.01 -25.79
CA PHE A 550 -7.31 -3.18 -25.84
C PHE A 550 -6.14 -3.05 -26.84
N ASP A 551 -5.90 -1.86 -27.42
CA ASP A 551 -4.93 -1.64 -28.51
C ASP A 551 -5.10 -2.62 -29.67
N VAL A 552 -6.33 -2.76 -30.13
CA VAL A 552 -6.67 -3.57 -31.30
C VAL A 552 -7.05 -2.63 -32.45
N PRO A 553 -6.55 -2.85 -33.67
CA PRO A 553 -6.90 -2.01 -34.81
C PRO A 553 -8.41 -1.89 -35.00
N ALA A 554 -8.87 -0.68 -35.31
CA ALA A 554 -10.29 -0.42 -35.51
C ALA A 554 -10.87 -1.35 -36.59
N GLY A 555 -12.04 -1.94 -36.33
CA GLY A 555 -12.72 -2.86 -37.24
C GLY A 555 -12.44 -4.34 -36.98
N THR A 556 -11.38 -4.70 -36.25
CA THR A 556 -10.98 -6.09 -35.99
C THR A 556 -12.05 -6.91 -35.25
N TRP A 557 -12.81 -6.27 -34.38
CA TRP A 557 -13.90 -6.84 -33.60
C TRP A 557 -15.27 -6.25 -33.94
N SER A 558 -15.36 -5.36 -34.93
CA SER A 558 -16.60 -4.67 -35.32
C SER A 558 -17.76 -5.62 -35.66
N ASN A 559 -17.49 -6.73 -36.35
CA ASN A 559 -18.52 -7.68 -36.81
C ASN A 559 -18.16 -9.14 -36.46
N ILE A 560 -19.13 -10.06 -36.65
CA ILE A 560 -18.99 -11.47 -36.27
C ILE A 560 -17.85 -12.14 -37.05
N ALA A 561 -17.74 -11.87 -38.35
CA ALA A 561 -16.72 -12.47 -39.20
C ALA A 561 -15.30 -12.01 -38.80
N ALA A 562 -15.12 -10.71 -38.55
CA ALA A 562 -13.85 -10.15 -38.09
C ALA A 562 -13.42 -10.75 -36.73
N ARG A 563 -14.37 -10.89 -35.79
CA ARG A 563 -14.12 -11.59 -34.50
C ARG A 563 -13.77 -13.06 -34.70
N GLY A 564 -14.43 -13.76 -35.62
CA GLY A 564 -14.12 -15.15 -35.97
C GLY A 564 -12.71 -15.30 -36.54
N ALA A 565 -12.31 -14.41 -37.46
CA ALA A 565 -10.96 -14.37 -38.02
C ALA A 565 -9.90 -14.08 -36.96
N TYR A 566 -10.16 -13.11 -36.07
CA TYR A 566 -9.28 -12.81 -34.94
C TYR A 566 -9.12 -14.03 -34.03
N ARG A 567 -10.23 -14.68 -33.63
CA ARG A 567 -10.19 -15.90 -32.81
C ARG A 567 -9.39 -17.02 -33.48
N PHE A 568 -9.59 -17.24 -34.77
CA PHE A 568 -8.82 -18.25 -35.51
C PHE A 568 -7.32 -17.92 -35.51
N SER A 569 -6.95 -16.65 -35.75
CA SER A 569 -5.54 -16.21 -35.74
C SER A 569 -4.88 -16.29 -34.36
N THR A 570 -5.68 -16.26 -33.29
CA THR A 570 -5.21 -16.26 -31.90
C THR A 570 -5.45 -17.59 -31.19
N LEU A 571 -6.07 -18.59 -31.85
CA LEU A 571 -6.49 -19.85 -31.24
C LEU A 571 -5.34 -20.62 -30.58
N GLY A 572 -4.15 -20.59 -31.21
CA GLY A 572 -2.95 -21.21 -30.62
C GLY A 572 -2.55 -20.55 -29.30
N PHE A 573 -2.60 -19.22 -29.23
CA PHE A 573 -2.33 -18.48 -27.99
C PHE A 573 -3.46 -18.65 -26.96
N GLU A 574 -4.73 -18.68 -27.39
CA GLU A 574 -5.89 -18.97 -26.54
C GLU A 574 -5.75 -20.35 -25.87
N ALA A 575 -5.39 -21.38 -26.63
CA ALA A 575 -5.19 -22.73 -26.09
C ALA A 575 -4.03 -22.80 -25.08
N LEU A 576 -2.92 -22.12 -25.36
CA LEU A 576 -1.79 -22.01 -24.42
C LEU A 576 -2.15 -21.19 -23.18
N ASN A 577 -3.08 -20.24 -23.29
CA ASN A 577 -3.51 -19.41 -22.18
C ASN A 577 -4.37 -20.15 -21.16
N ILE A 578 -5.05 -21.24 -21.51
CA ILE A 578 -5.87 -21.99 -20.55
C ILE A 578 -5.05 -22.45 -19.33
N PRO A 579 -3.93 -23.20 -19.48
CA PRO A 579 -3.10 -23.58 -18.33
C PRO A 579 -2.37 -22.38 -17.71
N LEU A 580 -1.97 -21.38 -18.51
CA LEU A 580 -1.29 -20.19 -18.00
C LEU A 580 -2.21 -19.35 -17.11
N TYR A 581 -3.48 -19.19 -17.48
CA TYR A 581 -4.48 -18.41 -16.75
C TYR A 581 -4.73 -18.98 -15.35
N VAL A 582 -4.73 -20.31 -15.23
CA VAL A 582 -4.78 -21.03 -13.94
C VAL A 582 -3.54 -20.69 -13.10
N ALA A 583 -2.36 -20.69 -13.72
CA ALA A 583 -1.10 -20.25 -13.11
C ALA A 583 -1.02 -18.72 -12.86
N GLY A 584 -2.05 -17.98 -13.27
CA GLY A 584 -2.09 -16.52 -13.24
C GLY A 584 -1.24 -15.83 -14.32
N LEU A 585 -0.54 -16.57 -15.17
CA LEU A 585 0.16 -16.05 -16.32
C LEU A 585 -0.81 -15.80 -17.49
N ASN A 586 -0.46 -14.91 -18.40
CA ASN A 586 -1.25 -14.70 -19.61
C ASN A 586 -0.40 -14.21 -20.78
N ILE A 587 -0.53 -14.85 -21.93
CA ILE A 587 -0.10 -14.30 -23.22
C ILE A 587 -1.16 -13.29 -23.63
N ARG A 588 -0.89 -12.00 -23.39
CA ARG A 588 -1.88 -10.91 -23.56
C ARG A 588 -2.66 -11.00 -24.87
N GLN A 589 -2.00 -11.33 -25.99
CA GLN A 589 -2.64 -11.40 -27.32
C GLN A 589 -3.71 -12.49 -27.42
N GLY A 590 -3.54 -13.62 -26.73
CA GLY A 590 -4.40 -14.79 -26.84
C GLY A 590 -5.61 -14.79 -25.91
N SER A 591 -5.98 -13.69 -25.27
CA SER A 591 -7.21 -13.67 -24.45
C SER A 591 -8.06 -12.41 -24.59
N LYS A 592 -7.55 -11.38 -25.30
CA LYS A 592 -8.21 -10.07 -25.43
C LYS A 592 -9.67 -10.17 -25.85
N LEU A 593 -9.96 -10.93 -26.92
CA LEU A 593 -11.33 -11.03 -27.44
C LEU A 593 -12.29 -11.72 -26.47
N TRP A 594 -11.86 -12.76 -25.76
CA TRP A 594 -12.70 -13.45 -24.78
C TRP A 594 -13.09 -12.52 -23.63
N HIS A 595 -12.11 -11.80 -23.07
CA HIS A 595 -12.36 -10.82 -22.02
C HIS A 595 -13.22 -9.64 -22.52
N ALA A 596 -12.93 -9.10 -23.71
CA ALA A 596 -13.73 -8.04 -24.32
C ALA A 596 -15.19 -8.48 -24.55
N GLU A 597 -15.44 -9.73 -24.96
CA GLU A 597 -16.79 -10.28 -25.05
C GLU A 597 -17.49 -10.33 -23.69
N GLN A 598 -16.81 -10.76 -22.63
CA GLN A 598 -17.37 -10.79 -21.28
C GLN A 598 -17.71 -9.40 -20.76
N ILE A 599 -16.79 -8.44 -20.91
CA ILE A 599 -17.00 -7.03 -20.56
C ILE A 599 -18.20 -6.48 -21.33
N ARG A 600 -18.27 -6.67 -22.65
CA ARG A 600 -19.42 -6.22 -23.46
C ARG A 600 -20.73 -6.83 -23.00
N ARG A 601 -20.75 -8.13 -22.66
CA ARG A 601 -21.96 -8.82 -22.16
C ARG A 601 -22.41 -8.22 -20.84
N ARG A 602 -21.50 -7.99 -19.88
CA ARG A 602 -21.79 -7.32 -18.60
C ARG A 602 -22.26 -5.88 -18.82
N TRP A 603 -21.58 -5.11 -19.67
CA TRP A 603 -21.93 -3.73 -20.00
C TRP A 603 -23.31 -3.62 -20.67
N SER A 604 -23.64 -4.55 -21.57
CA SER A 604 -24.96 -4.62 -22.18
C SER A 604 -26.07 -5.02 -21.21
N LYS A 605 -25.75 -5.79 -20.15
CA LYS A 605 -26.69 -6.12 -19.07
C LYS A 605 -26.89 -4.91 -18.16
N LEU A 606 -25.81 -4.21 -17.79
CA LEU A 606 -25.82 -3.02 -16.94
C LEU A 606 -26.82 -1.97 -17.44
N LYS A 607 -26.83 -1.69 -18.75
CA LYS A 607 -27.76 -0.75 -19.39
C LYS A 607 -29.25 -1.12 -19.22
N LYS A 608 -29.57 -2.39 -18.97
CA LYS A 608 -30.96 -2.86 -18.81
C LYS A 608 -31.46 -2.78 -17.36
N ILE A 609 -30.59 -2.46 -16.41
CA ILE A 609 -30.92 -2.42 -14.98
C ILE A 609 -31.42 -1.02 -14.65
N SER A 610 -32.69 -0.92 -14.25
CA SER A 610 -33.33 0.35 -13.84
C SER A 610 -33.14 0.66 -12.36
N ASP A 611 -32.98 -0.36 -11.51
CA ASP A 611 -32.77 -0.19 -10.08
C ASP A 611 -31.33 0.31 -9.81
N PRO A 612 -31.15 1.52 -9.24
CA PRO A 612 -29.83 2.10 -9.01
C PRO A 612 -28.92 1.25 -8.12
N ARG A 613 -29.49 0.48 -7.17
CA ARG A 613 -28.70 -0.40 -6.30
C ARG A 613 -28.06 -1.52 -7.10
N LYS A 614 -28.89 -2.26 -7.84
CA LYS A 614 -28.43 -3.33 -8.73
C LYS A 614 -27.54 -2.80 -9.86
N GLN A 615 -27.78 -1.56 -10.31
CA GLN A 615 -26.94 -0.91 -11.31
C GLN A 615 -25.54 -0.63 -10.75
N ALA A 616 -25.43 -0.13 -9.51
CA ALA A 616 -24.13 0.07 -8.85
C ALA A 616 -23.37 -1.25 -8.65
N GLU A 617 -24.05 -2.31 -8.19
CA GLU A 617 -23.45 -3.65 -8.06
C GLU A 617 -22.97 -4.20 -9.41
N ALA A 618 -23.82 -4.14 -10.44
CA ALA A 618 -23.48 -4.64 -11.78
C ALA A 618 -22.39 -3.79 -12.46
N LEU A 619 -22.29 -2.51 -12.09
CA LEU A 619 -21.22 -1.64 -12.54
C LEU A 619 -19.90 -2.03 -11.89
N GLY A 620 -19.84 -2.34 -10.59
CA GLY A 620 -18.64 -2.88 -9.98
C GLY A 620 -18.25 -4.23 -10.56
N GLU A 621 -19.22 -5.13 -10.80
CA GLU A 621 -18.98 -6.46 -11.40
C GLU A 621 -18.45 -6.37 -12.84
N LEU A 622 -18.79 -5.30 -13.58
CA LEU A 622 -18.24 -5.04 -14.92
C LEU A 622 -16.71 -5.03 -14.90
N PHE A 623 -16.12 -4.51 -13.82
CA PHE A 623 -14.68 -4.38 -13.64
C PHE A 623 -14.02 -5.58 -12.93
N PHE A 624 -14.78 -6.65 -12.65
CA PHE A 624 -14.24 -7.86 -12.04
C PHE A 624 -13.45 -8.69 -13.05
N ASP A 625 -12.16 -8.35 -13.20
CA ASP A 625 -11.19 -8.97 -14.09
C ASP A 625 -9.81 -9.09 -13.43
N ARG A 626 -9.11 -10.21 -13.63
CA ARG A 626 -7.79 -10.50 -13.03
C ARG A 626 -6.60 -9.88 -13.75
N ILE A 627 -6.79 -9.46 -15.01
CA ILE A 627 -5.68 -9.23 -15.93
C ILE A 627 -5.76 -7.83 -16.55
N PHE A 628 -6.95 -7.39 -16.93
CA PHE A 628 -7.18 -6.26 -17.83
C PHE A 628 -7.62 -4.97 -17.10
N GLY A 629 -7.08 -4.73 -15.90
CA GLY A 629 -7.39 -3.52 -15.12
C GLY A 629 -7.07 -2.22 -15.88
N TYR A 630 -5.89 -2.14 -16.50
CA TYR A 630 -5.51 -0.99 -17.32
C TYR A 630 -6.43 -0.78 -18.53
N GLU A 631 -6.75 -1.84 -19.27
CA GLU A 631 -7.63 -1.76 -20.43
C GLU A 631 -9.05 -1.33 -20.03
N LEU A 632 -9.53 -1.75 -18.85
CA LEU A 632 -10.78 -1.26 -18.29
C LEU A 632 -10.73 0.23 -17.95
N ALA A 633 -9.59 0.73 -17.44
CA ALA A 633 -9.39 2.16 -17.22
C ALA A 633 -9.45 2.96 -18.52
N ARG A 634 -8.77 2.48 -19.56
CA ARG A 634 -8.82 3.07 -20.90
C ARG A 634 -10.20 3.01 -21.51
N LEU A 635 -10.95 1.93 -21.28
CA LEU A 635 -12.32 1.81 -21.77
C LEU A 635 -13.18 2.96 -21.24
N VAL A 636 -13.09 3.25 -19.94
CA VAL A 636 -13.79 4.37 -19.31
C VAL A 636 -13.36 5.70 -19.94
N ARG A 637 -12.05 5.95 -20.08
CA ARG A 637 -11.53 7.20 -20.67
C ARG A 637 -11.88 7.37 -22.14
N GLN A 638 -11.87 6.29 -22.90
CA GLN A 638 -12.20 6.30 -24.32
C GLN A 638 -13.66 6.68 -24.58
N VAL A 639 -14.57 6.21 -23.72
CA VAL A 639 -16.00 6.56 -23.80
C VAL A 639 -16.25 8.00 -23.37
N LEU A 640 -15.48 8.48 -22.38
CA LEU A 640 -15.53 9.84 -21.84
C LEU A 640 -14.53 10.78 -22.51
N SER A 641 -14.11 10.47 -23.73
CA SER A 641 -13.18 11.30 -24.49
C SER A 641 -13.72 12.72 -24.63
N GLY A 642 -12.91 13.71 -24.24
CA GLY A 642 -13.26 15.13 -24.27
C GLY A 642 -14.01 15.64 -23.04
N GLU A 643 -14.33 14.78 -22.06
CA GLU A 643 -14.83 15.24 -20.77
C GLU A 643 -13.69 15.51 -19.79
N GLU A 644 -13.80 16.63 -19.08
CA GLU A 644 -12.97 16.90 -17.91
C GLU A 644 -13.34 15.92 -16.81
N VAL A 645 -12.34 15.16 -16.35
CA VAL A 645 -12.46 14.29 -15.19
C VAL A 645 -11.59 14.81 -14.08
N THR A 646 -12.00 14.46 -12.88
CA THR A 646 -11.17 14.69 -11.71
C THR A 646 -10.09 13.62 -11.66
N PHE A 647 -8.83 14.00 -11.53
CA PHE A 647 -7.74 13.04 -11.39
C PHE A 647 -6.62 13.50 -10.44
N PHE A 648 -5.93 12.52 -9.89
CA PHE A 648 -4.64 12.62 -9.23
C PHE A 648 -3.72 11.57 -9.87
N VAL A 649 -2.47 11.93 -10.11
CA VAL A 649 -1.48 11.01 -10.65
C VAL A 649 -0.11 11.34 -10.06
N SER A 650 0.58 10.31 -9.57
CA SER A 650 1.95 10.37 -9.07
C SER A 650 2.80 9.31 -9.75
N GLY A 651 4.07 9.61 -9.92
CA GLY A 651 5.06 8.66 -10.36
C GLY A 651 6.41 9.07 -9.82
N SER A 652 7.10 8.11 -9.23
CA SER A 652 8.43 8.27 -8.69
C SER A 652 9.33 7.25 -9.36
N SER A 653 10.56 7.67 -9.67
CA SER A 653 11.66 6.74 -9.90
C SER A 653 12.91 7.27 -9.24
N ARG A 654 13.83 6.38 -8.88
CA ARG A 654 15.10 6.79 -8.26
C ARG A 654 15.87 7.77 -9.15
N ALA A 655 15.87 7.55 -10.47
CA ALA A 655 16.59 8.38 -11.41
C ALA A 655 15.90 9.72 -11.76
N LEU A 656 14.56 9.76 -11.79
CA LEU A 656 13.81 10.94 -12.26
C LEU A 656 13.13 11.72 -11.15
N GLY A 657 13.16 11.22 -9.92
CA GLY A 657 12.47 11.79 -8.77
C GLY A 657 10.96 11.58 -8.84
N ARG A 658 10.24 12.32 -7.98
CA ARG A 658 8.79 12.25 -7.86
C ARG A 658 8.13 13.34 -8.71
N THR A 659 7.22 12.93 -9.59
CA THR A 659 6.32 13.79 -10.36
C THR A 659 4.90 13.55 -9.85
N THR A 660 4.17 14.63 -9.61
CA THR A 660 2.77 14.59 -9.19
C THR A 660 2.00 15.61 -9.99
N ASP A 661 0.80 15.26 -10.44
CA ASP A 661 -0.11 16.15 -11.13
C ASP A 661 -1.55 15.85 -10.70
N GLN A 662 -2.38 16.89 -10.69
CA GLN A 662 -3.79 16.80 -10.32
C GLN A 662 -4.59 17.79 -11.17
N GLY A 663 -5.81 17.41 -11.53
CA GLY A 663 -6.66 18.25 -12.37
C GLY A 663 -8.14 17.92 -12.26
N GLY A 664 -8.97 18.83 -12.80
CA GLY A 664 -10.43 18.81 -12.69
C GLY A 664 -10.98 19.79 -11.65
N THR A 665 -12.30 19.95 -11.59
CA THR A 665 -12.98 20.61 -10.46
C THR A 665 -12.61 19.89 -9.16
N LYS A 666 -12.44 20.66 -8.06
CA LYS A 666 -12.01 20.18 -6.72
C LYS A 666 -12.37 18.71 -6.57
N LEU A 667 -11.34 17.86 -6.47
CA LEU A 667 -11.51 16.43 -6.28
C LEU A 667 -12.68 16.19 -5.34
N ILE A 668 -13.81 15.68 -5.87
CA ILE A 668 -14.88 15.10 -5.04
C ILE A 668 -14.33 13.75 -4.53
N VAL A 669 -13.14 13.79 -3.94
CA VAL A 669 -12.49 12.68 -3.22
C VAL A 669 -13.22 12.42 -1.91
N ASP A 670 -13.95 13.43 -1.46
CA ASP A 670 -14.77 13.40 -0.26
C ASP A 670 -16.24 13.22 -0.60
N ASP A 671 -16.56 12.19 -1.38
CA ASP A 671 -17.91 11.65 -1.25
C ASP A 671 -18.12 11.18 0.19
N ILE A 672 -19.39 11.07 0.56
CA ILE A 672 -19.77 10.69 1.91
C ILE A 672 -19.19 9.31 2.24
N ALA A 673 -19.18 8.37 1.30
CA ALA A 673 -18.60 7.05 1.50
C ALA A 673 -17.11 7.08 1.85
N SER A 674 -16.28 7.87 1.13
CA SER A 674 -14.85 7.99 1.42
C SER A 674 -14.61 8.69 2.76
N ARG A 675 -15.36 9.75 3.07
CA ARG A 675 -15.30 10.42 4.39
C ARG A 675 -15.61 9.44 5.53
N MET A 676 -16.72 8.73 5.40
CA MET A 676 -17.12 7.69 6.35
C MET A 676 -16.07 6.60 6.45
N ARG A 677 -15.49 6.17 5.33
CA ARG A 677 -14.43 5.18 5.32
C ARG A 677 -13.23 5.63 6.12
N ARG A 678 -12.83 6.90 6.06
CA ARG A 678 -11.71 7.41 6.85
C ARG A 678 -12.00 7.46 8.34
N ASP A 679 -13.18 7.96 8.72
CA ASP A 679 -13.57 8.02 10.13
C ASP A 679 -13.79 6.63 10.75
N ILE A 680 -14.25 5.67 9.95
CA ILE A 680 -14.60 4.32 10.40
C ILE A 680 -13.43 3.35 10.26
N GLU A 681 -12.64 3.45 9.19
CA GLU A 681 -11.61 2.46 8.79
C GLU A 681 -10.19 2.96 9.01
N PHE A 682 -9.97 3.82 10.02
CA PHE A 682 -8.63 4.31 10.39
C PHE A 682 -7.62 3.17 10.67
N ASP A 683 -8.10 2.00 11.06
CA ASP A 683 -7.32 0.80 11.38
C ASP A 683 -6.98 -0.08 10.17
N GLN A 684 -7.28 0.35 8.94
CA GLN A 684 -6.82 -0.35 7.75
C GLN A 684 -5.35 -0.06 7.47
N SER A 685 -4.61 -1.12 7.17
CA SER A 685 -3.24 -1.02 6.67
C SER A 685 -3.26 -0.53 5.22
N GLY A 686 -2.50 0.51 4.92
CA GLY A 686 -2.38 1.01 3.54
C GLY A 686 -1.80 2.41 3.49
N ALA A 687 -1.66 2.91 2.26
CA ALA A 687 -1.42 4.32 2.02
C ALA A 687 -2.60 5.10 2.62
N ARG A 688 -2.31 6.01 3.55
CA ARG A 688 -3.29 6.98 4.03
C ARG A 688 -3.07 8.23 3.18
N PRO A 689 -3.87 8.46 2.11
CA PRO A 689 -3.79 9.74 1.42
C PRO A 689 -4.00 10.82 2.47
N ALA A 690 -3.08 11.78 2.55
CA ALA A 690 -3.21 12.88 3.48
C ALA A 690 -4.48 13.65 3.11
N ASP A 691 -5.46 13.72 4.03
CA ASP A 691 -6.64 14.51 3.78
C ASP A 691 -6.22 15.95 3.55
N THR A 692 -6.69 16.50 2.44
CA THR A 692 -6.68 17.94 2.24
C THR A 692 -7.73 18.53 3.16
N ALA A 693 -7.39 18.78 4.43
CA ALA A 693 -8.28 19.51 5.31
C ALA A 693 -8.61 20.85 4.61
N LEU A 694 -9.87 21.06 4.25
CA LEU A 694 -10.27 22.19 3.40
C LEU A 694 -9.92 23.53 4.05
N GLU A 695 -9.88 23.56 5.38
CA GLU A 695 -9.51 24.71 6.22
C GLU A 695 -7.99 24.97 6.26
N THR A 696 -7.17 24.01 5.82
CA THR A 696 -5.69 24.07 5.86
C THR A 696 -5.08 24.56 4.55
N GLN A 697 -5.77 25.42 3.78
CA GLN A 697 -5.28 25.87 2.49
C GLN A 697 -4.35 27.08 2.57
N VAL A 698 -3.23 26.99 1.86
CA VAL A 698 -2.37 28.14 1.53
C VAL A 698 -2.98 28.84 0.31
N SER A 699 -3.72 29.94 0.53
CA SER A 699 -4.42 30.62 -0.56
C SER A 699 -3.44 31.33 -1.51
N GLU A 700 -2.38 31.90 -0.95
CA GLU A 700 -1.35 32.67 -1.66
C GLU A 700 0.04 32.23 -1.19
N LEU A 701 0.98 32.12 -2.13
CA LEU A 701 2.39 31.85 -1.87
C LEU A 701 3.23 32.69 -2.84
N GLU A 702 4.06 33.56 -2.29
CA GLU A 702 5.00 34.40 -3.00
C GLU A 702 6.40 34.23 -2.41
N VAL A 703 7.41 34.26 -3.28
CA VAL A 703 8.81 34.18 -2.88
C VAL A 703 9.54 35.34 -3.54
N VAL A 704 10.11 36.22 -2.73
CA VAL A 704 10.82 37.43 -3.16
C VAL A 704 12.28 37.30 -2.74
N ALA A 705 13.22 37.42 -3.68
CA ALA A 705 14.64 37.52 -3.33
C ALA A 705 14.92 38.92 -2.79
N LEU A 706 15.33 39.02 -1.52
CA LEU A 706 15.67 40.29 -0.88
C LEU A 706 17.10 40.71 -1.23
N ASP A 707 18.03 39.75 -1.18
CA ASP A 707 19.43 39.90 -1.60
C ASP A 707 20.02 38.52 -1.99
N VAL A 708 21.33 38.46 -2.22
CA VAL A 708 22.06 37.22 -2.60
C VAL A 708 21.96 36.13 -1.53
N ASN A 709 21.73 36.50 -0.28
CA ASN A 709 21.69 35.60 0.87
C ASN A 709 20.29 35.39 1.44
N ARG A 710 19.31 36.26 1.15
CA ARG A 710 18.00 36.23 1.79
C ARG A 710 16.86 36.15 0.79
N ILE A 711 15.92 35.25 1.06
CA ILE A 711 14.62 35.22 0.41
C ILE A 711 13.51 35.43 1.44
N GLU A 712 12.48 36.17 1.06
CA GLU A 712 11.25 36.34 1.83
C GLU A 712 10.16 35.47 1.21
N VAL A 713 9.58 34.59 2.03
CA VAL A 713 8.45 33.75 1.65
C VAL A 713 7.21 34.33 2.30
N ARG A 714 6.32 34.89 1.50
CA ARG A 714 5.03 35.45 1.93
C ARG A 714 3.92 34.48 1.60
N PHE A 715 3.03 34.22 2.54
CA PHE A 715 1.94 33.29 2.33
C PHE A 715 0.71 33.65 3.15
N LYS A 716 -0.45 33.23 2.67
CA LYS A 716 -1.73 33.48 3.33
C LYS A 716 -2.43 32.19 3.72
N LEU A 717 -2.78 32.06 4.99
CA LEU A 717 -3.38 30.89 5.59
C LEU A 717 -4.86 31.14 5.91
N GLN A 718 -5.71 30.14 5.69
CA GLN A 718 -7.13 30.21 6.05
C GLN A 718 -7.38 29.99 7.55
N ALA A 719 -6.55 29.18 8.21
CA ALA A 719 -6.62 28.87 9.63
C ALA A 719 -5.21 28.88 10.24
N SER A 720 -5.13 29.01 11.57
CA SER A 720 -3.86 28.89 12.29
C SER A 720 -3.37 27.44 12.23
N PRO A 721 -2.18 27.17 11.64
CA PRO A 721 -1.73 25.81 11.43
C PRO A 721 -1.17 25.23 12.74
N ARG A 722 -1.16 23.91 12.88
CA ARG A 722 -0.35 23.21 13.90
C ARG A 722 1.09 23.03 13.44
N ALA A 723 1.31 22.92 12.14
CA ALA A 723 2.63 22.87 11.52
C ALA A 723 2.59 23.31 10.05
N ILE A 724 3.75 23.71 9.54
CA ILE A 724 3.96 24.09 8.15
C ILE A 724 5.05 23.21 7.54
N PHE A 725 4.88 22.85 6.27
CA PHE A 725 5.85 22.12 5.48
C PHE A 725 6.31 22.96 4.30
N PHE A 726 7.61 22.96 4.05
CA PHE A 726 8.24 23.55 2.88
C PHE A 726 9.12 22.53 2.16
N GLU A 727 9.05 22.50 0.84
CA GLU A 727 9.94 21.70 -0.01
C GLU A 727 10.59 22.60 -1.06
N LEU A 728 11.92 22.66 -1.05
CA LEU A 728 12.71 23.32 -2.09
C LEU A 728 13.14 22.28 -3.13
N SER A 729 12.84 22.56 -4.40
CA SER A 729 13.35 21.78 -5.53
C SER A 729 14.12 22.67 -6.51
N SER A 730 15.18 22.12 -7.11
CA SER A 730 15.96 22.84 -8.11
C SER A 730 15.27 22.79 -9.48
N LYS A 731 15.36 23.88 -10.25
CA LYS A 731 14.90 23.96 -11.63
C LYS A 731 16.03 24.49 -12.51
N ARG A 732 17.09 23.68 -12.66
CA ARG A 732 18.27 24.05 -13.44
C ARG A 732 17.91 24.19 -14.92
N TRP A 733 18.18 25.37 -15.49
CA TRP A 733 17.83 25.67 -16.89
C TRP A 733 18.56 24.75 -17.90
N TRP A 734 19.78 24.30 -17.55
CA TRP A 734 20.60 23.38 -18.34
C TRP A 734 20.32 21.89 -18.04
N ARG A 735 19.56 21.58 -16.99
CA ARG A 735 18.97 20.25 -16.73
C ARG A 735 17.45 20.37 -16.55
N PRO A 736 16.71 20.75 -17.61
CA PRO A 736 15.27 20.95 -17.50
C PRO A 736 14.50 19.69 -17.08
N LEU A 737 15.15 18.51 -17.15
CA LEU A 737 14.59 17.21 -16.85
C LEU A 737 14.72 16.78 -15.37
N THR A 738 15.50 17.47 -14.53
CA THR A 738 15.66 17.10 -13.11
C THR A 738 15.03 18.17 -12.22
N ASN A 739 13.86 17.86 -11.63
CA ASN A 739 13.37 18.57 -10.44
C ASN A 739 13.93 17.80 -9.24
N GLU A 740 15.18 18.07 -8.90
CA GLU A 740 15.78 17.45 -7.74
C GLU A 740 15.20 18.12 -6.50
N THR A 741 14.47 17.36 -5.68
CA THR A 741 14.10 17.81 -4.33
C THR A 741 15.39 18.02 -3.55
N LEU A 742 15.70 19.27 -3.23
CA LEU A 742 16.94 19.64 -2.55
C LEU A 742 16.82 19.53 -1.04
N ALA A 743 15.70 20.01 -0.49
CA ALA A 743 15.46 20.02 0.94
C ALA A 743 13.98 20.13 1.29
N PRO A 744 13.42 19.18 2.07
CA PRO A 744 12.19 19.36 2.81
C PRO A 744 12.45 19.88 4.24
N VAL A 745 11.58 20.76 4.73
CA VAL A 745 11.57 21.29 6.10
C VAL A 745 10.15 21.23 6.65
N PHE A 746 10.01 20.70 7.86
CA PHE A 746 8.79 20.70 8.64
C PHE A 746 9.00 21.58 9.87
N VAL A 747 8.07 22.51 10.12
CA VAL A 747 8.14 23.45 11.23
C VAL A 747 6.88 23.33 12.07
N PRO A 748 6.96 22.76 13.29
CA PRO A 748 5.87 22.83 14.26
C PRO A 748 5.53 24.30 14.55
N ASN A 749 4.25 24.65 14.54
CA ASN A 749 3.82 26.01 14.84
C ASN A 749 3.70 26.19 16.36
N ALA A 750 4.68 26.84 16.98
CA ALA A 750 4.65 27.22 18.39
C ALA A 750 3.84 28.52 18.65
N GLY A 751 2.99 28.93 17.70
CA GLY A 751 2.25 30.20 17.72
C GLY A 751 2.86 31.29 16.84
N GLU A 752 3.90 30.96 16.07
CA GLU A 752 4.57 31.87 15.12
C GLU A 752 3.72 32.19 13.88
N PHE A 753 2.80 31.28 13.52
CA PHE A 753 1.94 31.41 12.36
C PHE A 753 0.46 31.47 12.76
N SER A 754 -0.31 32.35 12.13
CA SER A 754 -1.74 32.49 12.37
C SER A 754 -2.54 32.49 11.07
N ALA A 755 -3.88 32.38 11.18
CA ALA A 755 -4.75 32.68 10.05
C ALA A 755 -4.45 34.09 9.51
N GLY A 756 -4.53 34.28 8.18
CA GLY A 756 -4.20 35.54 7.51
C GLY A 756 -2.81 35.53 6.87
N GLU A 757 -2.20 36.72 6.78
CA GLU A 757 -0.91 36.92 6.11
C GLU A 757 0.25 36.58 7.05
N ASN A 758 1.21 35.82 6.53
CA ASN A 758 2.40 35.37 7.23
C ASN A 758 3.62 35.61 6.33
N SER A 759 4.79 35.81 6.93
CA SER A 759 6.04 35.94 6.19
C SER A 759 7.18 35.29 6.96
N VAL A 760 8.11 34.70 6.22
CA VAL A 760 9.34 34.10 6.76
C VAL A 760 10.51 34.56 5.93
N ILE A 761 11.61 34.96 6.58
CA ILE A 761 12.88 35.24 5.91
C ILE A 761 13.78 34.03 6.06
N ILE A 762 14.21 33.47 4.94
CA ILE A 762 15.18 32.37 4.90
C ILE A 762 16.54 33.00 4.53
N ASP A 763 17.48 33.00 5.48
CA ASP A 763 18.83 33.52 5.30
C ASP A 763 19.82 32.37 5.11
N ARG A 764 20.54 32.36 3.98
CA ARG A 764 21.59 31.39 3.62
C ARG A 764 22.71 31.31 4.65
N ARG A 765 22.89 32.34 5.47
CA ARG A 765 23.90 32.40 6.54
C ARG A 765 23.42 31.74 7.83
N ASP A 766 22.12 31.53 7.99
CA ASP A 766 21.56 30.84 9.15
C ASP A 766 21.60 29.32 8.93
N LEU A 767 22.74 28.72 9.29
CA LEU A 767 22.97 27.29 9.20
C LEU A 767 22.46 26.51 10.42
N ASN A 768 21.96 27.19 11.45
CA ASN A 768 21.55 26.57 12.71
C ASN A 768 20.03 26.70 12.97
N GLY A 769 19.33 27.58 12.27
CA GLY A 769 17.88 27.74 12.39
C GLY A 769 17.08 26.60 11.76
N VAL A 770 15.77 26.59 12.03
CA VAL A 770 14.81 25.61 11.46
C VAL A 770 14.81 25.60 9.92
N TRP A 771 15.24 26.70 9.30
CA TRP A 771 15.31 26.88 7.85
C TRP A 771 16.64 26.42 7.22
N ALA A 772 17.64 26.04 8.02
CA ALA A 772 18.97 25.66 7.56
C ALA A 772 18.97 24.62 6.42
N PRO A 773 18.08 23.59 6.39
CA PRO A 773 18.06 22.64 5.29
C PRO A 773 17.71 23.28 3.95
N ILE A 774 16.79 24.26 3.91
CA ILE A 774 16.45 25.00 2.69
C ILE A 774 17.54 26.04 2.39
N ALA A 775 17.94 26.81 3.41
CA ALA A 775 18.91 27.89 3.30
C ALA A 775 20.24 27.42 2.70
N SER A 776 20.77 26.28 3.16
CA SER A 776 22.03 25.69 2.68
C SER A 776 22.00 25.19 1.23
N LYS A 777 20.83 25.10 0.61
CA LYS A 777 20.63 24.62 -0.78
C LYS A 777 20.33 25.73 -1.78
N LEU A 778 20.12 26.95 -1.31
CA LEU A 778 19.98 28.12 -2.17
C LEU A 778 21.37 28.54 -2.65
N GLU A 779 21.52 28.67 -3.97
CA GLU A 779 22.71 29.13 -4.67
C GLU A 779 22.31 30.40 -5.44
N PRO A 780 23.18 31.43 -5.55
CA PRO A 780 22.89 32.66 -6.27
C PRO A 780 22.58 32.42 -7.75
N GLY A 781 21.69 33.24 -8.31
CA GLY A 781 21.33 33.23 -9.74
C GLY A 781 20.56 31.99 -10.22
N ASN A 782 20.33 31.00 -9.36
CA ASN A 782 19.65 29.75 -9.69
C ASN A 782 18.13 29.86 -9.57
N ARG A 783 17.44 28.97 -10.30
CA ARG A 783 15.99 28.91 -10.34
C ARG A 783 15.50 27.72 -9.52
N TYR A 784 14.50 27.98 -8.68
CA TYR A 784 13.96 27.04 -7.71
C TYR A 784 12.43 26.97 -7.82
N ASN A 785 11.86 25.90 -7.30
CA ASN A 785 10.44 25.78 -7.02
C ASN A 785 10.25 25.49 -5.53
N LEU A 786 9.58 26.41 -4.82
CA LEU A 786 9.21 26.23 -3.43
C LEU A 786 7.78 25.72 -3.37
N ARG A 787 7.57 24.60 -2.68
CA ARG A 787 6.24 24.06 -2.39
C ARG A 787 5.94 24.21 -0.91
N MET A 788 4.69 24.46 -0.59
CA MET A 788 4.23 24.68 0.77
C MET A 788 2.90 23.99 1.02
N ALA A 789 2.75 23.39 2.21
CA ALA A 789 1.50 22.87 2.73
C ALA A 789 1.39 23.17 4.23
N THR A 790 0.19 23.13 4.79
CA THR A 790 -0.07 23.31 6.23
C THR A 790 -1.00 22.24 6.76
N ASN A 791 -0.92 21.94 8.05
CA ASN A 791 -1.93 21.15 8.77
C ASN A 791 -2.49 21.96 9.95
N VAL A 792 -3.70 21.66 10.42
CA VAL A 792 -4.33 22.30 11.58
C VAL A 792 -4.45 21.32 12.76
N ASP A 793 -4.56 20.03 12.49
CA ASP A 793 -4.76 18.99 13.50
C ASP A 793 -3.54 18.09 13.72
N GLY A 794 -2.50 18.22 12.89
CA GLY A 794 -1.30 17.36 12.96
C GLY A 794 -1.34 16.15 12.03
N LEU A 795 -2.51 15.85 11.43
CA LEU A 795 -2.75 14.63 10.67
C LEU A 795 -3.07 14.94 9.20
N HIS A 796 -3.85 15.98 8.95
CA HIS A 796 -4.40 16.30 7.63
C HIS A 796 -3.75 17.56 7.04
N TRP A 797 -3.23 17.44 5.82
CA TRP A 797 -2.42 18.46 5.16
C TRP A 797 -3.15 19.07 3.97
N GLY A 798 -3.22 20.39 3.95
CA GLY A 798 -3.93 21.11 2.91
C GLY A 798 -3.26 21.11 1.55
N ALA A 799 -3.96 21.71 0.59
CA ALA A 799 -3.55 21.69 -0.80
C ALA A 799 -2.19 22.37 -0.94
N VAL A 800 -1.31 21.71 -1.70
CA VAL A 800 0.03 22.23 -1.95
C VAL A 800 -0.07 23.48 -2.79
N LYS A 801 0.55 24.55 -2.31
CA LYS A 801 0.83 25.73 -3.12
C LYS A 801 2.28 25.69 -3.56
N GLU A 802 2.54 26.01 -4.82
CA GLU A 802 3.92 26.07 -5.33
C GLU A 802 4.22 27.41 -5.99
N LYS A 803 5.47 27.84 -5.89
CA LYS A 803 5.99 29.07 -6.47
C LYS A 803 7.38 28.86 -7.03
N VAL A 804 7.51 29.08 -8.33
CA VAL A 804 8.81 29.14 -9.01
C VAL A 804 9.42 30.52 -8.82
N PHE A 805 10.68 30.58 -8.39
CA PHE A 805 11.41 31.83 -8.17
C PHE A 805 12.88 31.70 -8.61
N ARG A 806 13.59 32.83 -8.64
CA ARG A 806 15.02 32.90 -8.95
C ARG A 806 15.73 33.69 -7.85
N THR A 807 16.86 33.18 -7.36
CA THR A 807 17.74 33.92 -6.46
C THR A 807 18.51 35.00 -7.24
N LEU A 808 18.93 36.06 -6.57
CA LEU A 808 19.74 37.10 -7.19
C LEU A 808 21.14 36.56 -7.54
N PRO A 809 21.72 36.93 -8.70
CA PRO A 809 23.12 36.61 -9.01
C PRO A 809 24.06 37.33 -8.03
N GLU A 810 25.27 36.79 -7.83
CA GLU A 810 26.32 37.43 -7.02
C GLU A 810 26.79 38.77 -7.59
#